data_AF-A0A7X9XFK4-F1
#
_entry.id   AF-A0A7X9XFK4-F1
#
_cell.length_a   1.000
_cell.length_b   1.000
_cell.length_c   1.000
_cell.angle_alpha   90.00
_cell.angle_beta   90.00
_cell.angle_gamma   90.00
#
_symmetry.space_group_name_H-M   'P 1'
#
loop_
_entity.id
_entity.type
_entity.pdbx_description
1 polymer ?
#
loop_
_entity_poly.entity_id
_entity_poly.type
_entity_poly.pdbx_seq_one_letter_code
_entity_poly.pdbx_strand_id
1 'polypeptide(L)'
;MILKKIQKYLVLSVSALMLWSSVPLSVYASGIPEKDTVLVKSESSEKTNNVELEDKKDDKKQNDKDNIKNDTGNNKENKDHEDVNDENEKPDEEVQEERMEDGWNVINGKKYYVLDNEIINKTGWFKESDVVRKKNNKDEYYLNDDHSVATGWKEIGGNWYYFNSEGILQHGWIDLDSGKYYTDDDGVMLTGWNEIDREKYYFDQYGKMLTGKVSLDNKFYFFDAEGRLQKGMYINNGKMYYSDEDGVMVRDKWVDTKKNKYYVKSDGSLAEGDLYLDGKIYNFSNSGKLNDVSDKSEDLLYIEFLSVGDADCTFIKLPSGETVLIDTGDVSTTETLLNFLKSQNLKTSLFKRTDLVNNNDNEVQLTDVVPDNLHINEEESLADYINKSQKQDKTLDDEVGKRGVIDYVVLTHPHSDHIGGMIELLKNYTVGQVFIPKNFKLVDYSSTVTGTSEKDLADKKIMEYDYKIYNDTIEALKNSNVKVTEIVPESYIDSNKILQFKNNNVDFTQMTNQHGYAKYAAYNNNSAIVYLDYEDLQALFTADIEWNAEIDFVNRKEMHGKPVDVLKVPHHGNDSSSSYIFISYVQPEVGVISRTKDAIDRSNAQNINDTFAVCGVDKYETSEDNGVSLYATKDNWTIVSKSSSEE
;
A
#
# COMPACT_ATOMS: atom_id res chain seq x y z
N MET A 1 -27.43 17.09 -22.10
CA MET A 1 -26.79 15.77 -22.30
C MET A 1 -25.26 15.79 -22.19
N ILE A 2 -24.62 16.90 -21.79
CA ILE A 2 -23.13 17.00 -21.73
C ILE A 2 -22.57 16.87 -20.29
N LEU A 3 -23.29 17.29 -19.25
CA LEU A 3 -22.82 17.23 -17.85
C LEU A 3 -22.64 15.81 -17.26
N LYS A 4 -22.98 14.73 -17.97
CA LYS A 4 -22.82 13.34 -17.48
C LYS A 4 -21.49 12.66 -17.84
N LYS A 5 -20.50 13.39 -18.40
CA LYS A 5 -19.17 12.84 -18.73
C LYS A 5 -18.00 13.34 -17.87
N ILE A 6 -18.21 14.29 -16.96
CA ILE A 6 -17.12 14.94 -16.19
C ILE A 6 -16.86 14.23 -14.84
N GLN A 7 -17.82 13.47 -14.29
CA GLN A 7 -17.67 12.75 -13.01
C GLN A 7 -16.88 11.42 -13.08
N LYS A 8 -16.10 11.13 -14.14
CA LYS A 8 -15.36 9.85 -14.26
C LYS A 8 -13.83 9.94 -14.38
N TYR A 9 -13.26 11.12 -14.14
CA TYR A 9 -11.80 11.29 -14.04
C TYR A 9 -11.47 12.26 -12.90
N LEU A 10 -11.32 11.72 -11.69
CA LEU A 10 -10.73 12.41 -10.55
C LEU A 10 -10.00 11.39 -9.66
N VAL A 11 -9.09 10.63 -10.28
CA VAL A 11 -8.04 9.88 -9.55
C VAL A 11 -7.07 10.91 -8.99
N LEU A 12 -6.66 10.75 -7.74
CA LEU A 12 -6.00 11.78 -6.96
C LEU A 12 -4.53 11.98 -7.38
N SER A 13 -4.21 13.17 -7.91
CA SER A 13 -2.82 13.64 -8.00
C SER A 13 -2.32 14.10 -6.62
N VAL A 14 -1.95 13.15 -5.74
CA VAL A 14 -1.28 13.44 -4.46
C VAL A 14 0.20 13.77 -4.70
N SER A 15 0.45 14.88 -5.39
CA SER A 15 1.79 15.32 -5.80
C SER A 15 1.98 16.84 -5.65
N ALA A 16 1.29 17.45 -4.68
CA ALA A 16 1.36 18.89 -4.43
C ALA A 16 1.12 19.34 -2.96
N LEU A 17 1.54 18.56 -1.94
CA LEU A 17 1.68 19.06 -0.55
C LEU A 17 2.40 18.07 0.40
N MET A 18 3.71 18.24 0.60
CA MET A 18 4.47 17.90 1.83
C MET A 18 5.89 18.48 1.69
N LEU A 19 6.17 19.61 2.33
CA LEU A 19 7.53 20.19 2.38
C LEU A 19 8.32 19.55 3.53
N TRP A 20 9.13 18.53 3.24
CA TRP A 20 10.17 18.04 4.13
C TRP A 20 11.53 18.09 3.42
N SER A 21 12.57 18.49 4.15
CA SER A 21 13.85 18.90 3.57
C SER A 21 14.70 17.71 3.10
N SER A 22 15.01 17.68 1.81
CA SER A 22 15.95 16.73 1.20
C SER A 22 17.35 16.86 1.80
N VAL A 23 17.88 15.75 2.34
CA VAL A 23 19.33 15.51 2.45
C VAL A 23 19.58 14.14 1.82
N PRO A 24 20.34 14.04 0.70
CA PRO A 24 20.55 12.77 0.02
C PRO A 24 21.45 11.86 0.86
N LEU A 25 20.97 10.65 1.17
CA LEU A 25 21.73 9.66 1.92
C LEU A 25 22.49 8.73 0.97
N SER A 26 23.75 9.04 0.67
CA SER A 26 24.64 8.15 -0.08
C SER A 26 25.83 7.69 0.77
N VAL A 27 25.85 6.38 1.03
CA VAL A 27 27.01 5.51 1.35
C VAL A 27 28.09 6.09 2.28
N TYR A 28 28.15 5.59 3.52
CA TYR A 28 29.43 5.11 4.08
C TYR A 28 29.22 4.03 5.16
N ALA A 29 29.97 2.92 5.05
CA ALA A 29 29.98 1.86 6.05
C ALA A 29 31.28 1.92 6.88
N SER A 30 31.19 2.46 8.09
CA SER A 30 32.24 2.39 9.13
C SER A 30 31.62 2.74 10.48
N GLY A 31 31.74 1.88 11.49
CA GLY A 31 30.97 1.99 12.73
C GLY A 31 31.75 2.44 13.98
N ILE A 32 31.01 2.49 15.10
CA ILE A 32 31.46 2.64 16.51
C ILE A 32 31.88 4.08 16.91
N PRO A 33 31.54 4.60 18.12
CA PRO A 33 30.67 4.09 19.19
C PRO A 33 29.44 4.99 19.52
N GLU A 34 28.58 4.50 20.41
CA GLU A 34 27.54 5.26 21.10
C GLU A 34 28.10 6.39 21.99
N LYS A 35 27.29 7.41 22.29
CA LYS A 35 27.41 8.19 23.52
C LYS A 35 26.12 8.90 23.94
N ASP A 36 25.94 9.02 25.25
CA ASP A 36 24.70 9.40 25.93
C ASP A 36 24.21 10.83 25.62
N THR A 37 22.89 10.99 25.49
CA THR A 37 22.20 12.25 25.77
C THR A 37 21.01 12.02 26.71
N VAL A 38 20.87 12.89 27.71
CA VAL A 38 20.03 12.66 28.89
C VAL A 38 18.59 13.14 28.67
N LEU A 39 17.63 12.29 29.04
CA LEU A 39 16.20 12.65 29.11
C LEU A 39 15.94 13.69 30.20
N VAL A 40 15.20 14.76 29.85
CA VAL A 40 14.58 15.68 30.82
C VAL A 40 13.06 15.60 30.65
N LYS A 41 12.37 15.11 31.67
CA LYS A 41 10.91 15.15 31.76
C LYS A 41 10.43 16.56 32.12
N SER A 42 9.25 16.94 31.62
CA SER A 42 8.42 18.00 32.21
C SER A 42 6.96 17.56 32.30
N GLU A 43 6.50 17.26 33.51
CA GLU A 43 5.09 17.02 33.83
C GLU A 43 4.46 18.34 34.31
N SER A 44 3.25 18.70 33.86
CA SER A 44 2.44 19.73 34.53
C SER A 44 0.94 19.51 34.35
N SER A 45 0.35 18.98 35.42
CA SER A 45 -1.07 18.94 35.81
C SER A 45 -2.08 19.87 35.12
N GLU A 46 -3.29 19.35 34.96
CA GLU A 46 -4.54 20.08 34.71
C GLU A 46 -4.80 21.23 35.70
N LYS A 47 -5.56 22.24 35.26
CA LYS A 47 -6.65 22.82 36.07
C LYS A 47 -7.68 23.58 35.24
N THR A 48 -8.93 23.49 35.68
CA THR A 48 -10.13 24.08 35.05
C THR A 48 -10.36 25.53 35.48
N ASN A 49 -11.09 26.29 34.65
CA ASN A 49 -12.25 27.08 35.07
C ASN A 49 -13.01 27.68 33.87
N ASN A 50 -14.35 27.63 33.92
CA ASN A 50 -15.23 28.31 32.97
C ASN A 50 -15.57 29.72 33.48
N VAL A 51 -15.64 30.71 32.58
CA VAL A 51 -16.65 31.78 32.59
C VAL A 51 -17.06 32.06 31.13
N GLU A 52 -18.31 32.46 30.92
CA GLU A 52 -19.02 32.55 29.64
C GLU A 52 -19.51 34.00 29.39
N LEU A 53 -20.14 34.26 28.22
CA LEU A 53 -20.89 35.48 27.84
C LEU A 53 -20.02 36.71 27.42
N GLU A 54 -20.39 37.55 26.43
CA GLU A 54 -21.48 37.47 25.44
C GLU A 54 -21.20 38.35 24.17
N ASP A 55 -22.07 38.24 23.16
CA ASP A 55 -22.04 38.93 21.86
C ASP A 55 -21.96 40.48 21.87
N LYS A 56 -21.29 41.06 20.84
CA LYS A 56 -21.99 41.78 19.73
C LYS A 56 -21.10 42.34 18.59
N LYS A 57 -21.25 41.70 17.42
CA LYS A 57 -21.65 42.23 16.10
C LYS A 57 -21.52 43.72 15.70
N ASP A 58 -21.31 43.86 14.38
CA ASP A 58 -21.78 44.87 13.41
C ASP A 58 -20.97 46.17 13.08
N ASP A 59 -20.11 46.04 12.06
CA ASP A 59 -20.32 46.62 10.69
C ASP A 59 -19.85 48.07 10.32
N LYS A 60 -19.57 48.24 9.02
CA LYS A 60 -19.42 49.46 8.18
C LYS A 60 -18.19 50.41 8.29
N LYS A 61 -17.31 50.25 7.30
CA LYS A 61 -17.04 51.19 6.18
C LYS A 61 -16.66 52.68 6.43
N GLN A 62 -15.39 52.96 6.08
CA GLN A 62 -14.97 53.75 4.89
C GLN A 62 -15.05 55.30 4.90
N ASN A 63 -13.92 55.94 4.51
CA ASN A 63 -13.71 57.35 4.14
C ASN A 63 -13.88 58.41 5.28
N ASP A 64 -13.29 59.60 5.25
CA ASP A 64 -12.47 60.26 4.20
C ASP A 64 -11.36 61.18 4.77
N LYS A 65 -10.32 61.37 3.95
CA LYS A 65 -9.40 62.51 3.72
C LYS A 65 -9.09 63.66 4.74
N ASP A 66 -7.80 64.02 4.66
CA ASP A 66 -7.22 65.38 4.54
C ASP A 66 -6.91 66.30 5.77
N ASN A 67 -5.59 66.52 5.92
CA ASN A 67 -4.88 67.83 5.87
C ASN A 67 -4.44 68.63 7.15
N ILE A 68 -3.11 68.84 7.19
CA ILE A 68 -2.38 70.14 7.25
C ILE A 68 -1.83 70.71 8.60
N LYS A 69 -0.54 71.12 8.51
CA LYS A 69 0.26 72.02 9.39
C LYS A 69 0.63 71.51 10.80
N ASN A 70 1.66 72.02 11.48
CA ASN A 70 3.00 72.59 11.16
C ASN A 70 3.50 73.16 12.52
N ASP A 71 4.78 72.96 12.88
CA ASP A 71 5.65 74.00 13.48
C ASP A 71 7.03 73.40 13.87
N THR A 72 8.15 73.84 13.28
CA THR A 72 9.03 74.99 13.58
C THR A 72 10.23 74.66 14.50
N GLY A 73 11.42 75.06 14.02
CA GLY A 73 12.69 75.11 14.77
C GLY A 73 13.72 75.83 13.89
N ASN A 74 14.34 76.91 14.37
CA ASN A 74 15.05 77.90 13.52
C ASN A 74 16.20 78.59 14.29
N ASN A 75 17.08 79.35 13.59
CA ASN A 75 18.21 80.17 14.08
C ASN A 75 19.49 79.38 14.49
N LYS A 76 20.77 79.86 14.43
CA LYS A 76 21.47 81.12 14.01
C LYS A 76 23.03 80.88 14.05
N GLU A 77 24.01 81.65 13.54
CA GLU A 77 24.10 82.83 12.66
C GLU A 77 25.55 83.09 12.11
N ASN A 78 25.72 83.25 10.78
CA ASN A 78 26.66 84.13 10.03
C ASN A 78 28.21 84.10 10.10
N LYS A 79 28.77 84.73 9.03
CA LYS A 79 30.08 85.41 8.80
C LYS A 79 31.13 84.68 7.94
N ASP A 80 31.85 85.30 6.99
CA ASP A 80 31.79 86.62 6.28
C ASP A 80 32.69 86.57 5.00
N HIS A 81 32.58 87.56 4.08
CA HIS A 81 33.37 87.83 2.84
C HIS A 81 33.11 86.88 1.62
N GLU A 82 32.76 87.33 0.41
CA GLU A 82 33.41 88.24 -0.59
C GLU A 82 34.53 87.52 -1.39
N ASP A 83 34.62 87.57 -2.74
CA ASP A 83 34.04 88.53 -3.71
C ASP A 83 33.94 88.03 -5.19
N VAL A 84 33.07 88.68 -6.00
CA VAL A 84 33.09 88.88 -7.49
C VAL A 84 32.97 87.70 -8.52
N ASN A 85 31.91 87.78 -9.34
CA ASN A 85 31.68 87.32 -10.75
C ASN A 85 31.80 85.81 -11.16
N ASP A 86 31.10 85.30 -12.19
CA ASP A 86 30.21 85.95 -13.18
C ASP A 86 29.03 85.06 -13.68
N GLU A 87 28.04 85.73 -14.28
CA GLU A 87 26.95 85.29 -15.21
C GLU A 87 26.35 83.86 -15.28
N ASN A 88 25.02 83.84 -15.08
CA ASN A 88 23.95 83.22 -15.91
C ASN A 88 23.36 81.79 -15.66
N GLU A 89 22.02 81.83 -15.61
CA GLU A 89 20.98 80.84 -15.95
C GLU A 89 21.02 79.40 -15.38
N LYS A 90 20.00 79.09 -14.58
CA LYS A 90 19.55 77.72 -14.30
C LYS A 90 18.82 77.14 -15.51
N PRO A 91 19.10 75.89 -15.92
CA PRO A 91 18.12 75.06 -16.62
C PRO A 91 16.97 74.66 -15.69
N ASP A 92 15.81 74.36 -16.25
CA ASP A 92 14.69 73.75 -15.51
C ASP A 92 15.01 72.32 -15.04
N GLU A 93 14.34 71.85 -13.99
CA GLU A 93 14.46 70.47 -13.52
C GLU A 93 13.70 69.52 -14.47
N GLU A 94 14.43 69.02 -15.47
CA GLU A 94 13.95 68.04 -16.45
C GLU A 94 13.57 66.73 -15.77
N VAL A 95 12.28 66.36 -15.84
CA VAL A 95 11.80 65.06 -15.33
C VAL A 95 12.35 63.98 -16.25
N GLN A 96 13.35 63.24 -15.76
CA GLN A 96 13.88 62.08 -16.47
C GLN A 96 12.83 60.97 -16.48
N GLU A 97 12.14 60.80 -17.61
CA GLU A 97 11.36 59.60 -17.86
C GLU A 97 12.30 58.38 -17.86
N GLU A 98 12.04 57.41 -16.99
CA GLU A 98 12.83 56.17 -16.91
C GLU A 98 12.66 55.36 -18.21
N ARG A 99 13.58 55.56 -19.14
CA ARG A 99 13.60 54.86 -20.43
C ARG A 99 14.01 53.40 -20.23
N MET A 100 13.11 52.49 -20.58
CA MET A 100 13.39 51.06 -20.66
C MET A 100 14.42 50.78 -21.78
N GLU A 101 15.37 49.88 -21.52
CA GLU A 101 16.39 49.51 -22.51
C GLU A 101 15.81 48.57 -23.58
N ASP A 102 16.33 48.63 -24.81
CA ASP A 102 15.90 47.74 -25.88
C ASP A 102 16.32 46.28 -25.59
N GLY A 103 15.35 45.37 -25.58
CA GLY A 103 15.55 43.94 -25.31
C GLY A 103 14.74 43.41 -24.12
N TRP A 104 15.26 42.38 -23.46
CA TRP A 104 14.57 41.65 -22.39
C TRP A 104 14.56 42.43 -21.06
N ASN A 105 13.40 42.94 -20.66
CA ASN A 105 13.18 43.66 -19.41
C ASN A 105 12.28 42.86 -18.46
N VAL A 106 12.46 43.01 -17.14
CA VAL A 106 11.56 42.42 -16.12
C VAL A 106 10.74 43.52 -15.48
N ILE A 107 9.42 43.48 -15.69
CA ILE A 107 8.46 44.51 -15.27
C ILE A 107 7.40 43.82 -14.43
N ASN A 108 7.19 44.27 -13.18
CA ASN A 108 6.24 43.68 -12.23
C ASN A 108 6.38 42.14 -12.05
N GLY A 109 7.62 41.63 -12.13
CA GLY A 109 7.93 40.20 -11.99
C GLY A 109 7.71 39.36 -13.25
N LYS A 110 7.33 39.95 -14.39
CA LYS A 110 7.19 39.28 -15.69
C LYS A 110 8.26 39.78 -16.67
N LYS A 111 8.77 38.89 -17.53
CA LYS A 111 9.80 39.20 -18.53
C LYS A 111 9.15 39.53 -19.88
N TYR A 112 9.52 40.67 -20.45
CA TYR A 112 8.96 41.26 -21.67
C TYR A 112 10.07 41.63 -22.65
N TYR A 113 9.75 41.68 -23.95
CA TYR A 113 10.64 42.29 -24.95
C TYR A 113 10.23 43.74 -25.17
N VAL A 114 11.19 44.66 -25.01
CA VAL A 114 11.02 46.10 -25.23
C VAL A 114 11.78 46.51 -26.49
N LEU A 115 11.22 47.46 -27.25
CA LEU A 115 11.91 48.14 -28.35
C LEU A 115 11.39 49.58 -28.44
N ASP A 116 12.27 50.54 -28.68
CA ASP A 116 11.95 51.97 -28.81
C ASP A 116 11.17 52.52 -27.60
N ASN A 117 11.47 52.02 -26.39
CA ASN A 117 10.81 52.31 -25.11
C ASN A 117 9.36 51.78 -24.96
N GLU A 118 8.90 50.84 -25.80
CA GLU A 118 7.59 50.18 -25.66
C GLU A 118 7.73 48.64 -25.58
N ILE A 119 6.83 47.98 -24.84
CA ILE A 119 6.70 46.51 -24.89
C ILE A 119 6.14 46.12 -26.27
N ILE A 120 6.79 45.17 -26.95
CA ILE A 120 6.36 44.80 -28.31
C ILE A 120 4.96 44.17 -28.30
N ASN A 121 4.06 44.69 -29.13
CA ASN A 121 2.72 44.13 -29.32
C ASN A 121 2.79 42.89 -30.23
N LYS A 122 3.28 41.78 -29.68
CA LYS A 122 3.31 40.44 -30.29
C LYS A 122 2.84 39.39 -29.28
N THR A 123 2.27 38.29 -29.79
CA THR A 123 1.92 37.08 -29.03
C THR A 123 2.29 35.85 -29.86
N GLY A 124 2.35 34.67 -29.25
CA GLY A 124 2.76 33.43 -29.90
C GLY A 124 4.28 33.26 -30.00
N TRP A 125 4.72 32.39 -30.91
CA TRP A 125 6.13 32.10 -31.17
C TRP A 125 6.90 33.35 -31.61
N PHE A 126 8.07 33.56 -31.02
CA PHE A 126 8.90 34.75 -31.20
C PHE A 126 10.39 34.40 -31.18
N LYS A 127 11.16 35.01 -32.09
CA LYS A 127 12.62 35.05 -32.06
C LYS A 127 13.08 36.50 -32.12
N GLU A 128 14.18 36.83 -31.47
CA GLU A 128 14.70 38.21 -31.48
C GLU A 128 15.05 38.72 -32.89
N SER A 129 15.38 37.82 -33.82
CA SER A 129 15.57 38.12 -35.25
C SER A 129 14.34 38.76 -35.91
N ASP A 130 13.15 38.51 -35.37
CA ASP A 130 11.86 38.95 -35.92
C ASP A 130 11.57 40.43 -35.61
N VAL A 131 12.48 41.09 -34.89
CA VAL A 131 12.49 42.52 -34.58
C VAL A 131 13.88 43.14 -34.82
N VAL A 132 14.97 42.48 -34.40
CA VAL A 132 16.35 42.97 -34.54
C VAL A 132 17.12 42.17 -35.60
N ARG A 133 17.03 42.62 -36.87
CA ARG A 133 17.63 41.96 -38.07
C ARG A 133 19.15 41.69 -38.04
N LYS A 134 19.89 42.18 -37.05
CA LYS A 134 21.33 41.92 -36.87
C LYS A 134 21.64 40.89 -35.78
N LYS A 135 20.64 40.47 -35.00
CA LYS A 135 20.84 39.53 -33.89
C LYS A 135 20.63 38.10 -34.39
N ASN A 136 21.74 37.41 -34.65
CA ASN A 136 21.74 35.99 -35.03
C ASN A 136 21.51 35.08 -33.80
N ASN A 137 20.52 35.39 -32.96
CA ASN A 137 20.10 34.49 -31.90
C ASN A 137 19.29 33.33 -32.51
N LYS A 138 19.44 32.12 -31.96
CA LYS A 138 18.62 30.96 -32.30
C LYS A 138 17.49 30.72 -31.31
N ASP A 139 17.59 31.28 -30.10
CA ASP A 139 16.64 31.07 -29.02
C ASP A 139 15.20 31.34 -29.46
N GLU A 140 14.32 30.39 -29.14
CA GLU A 140 12.89 30.45 -29.44
C GLU A 140 12.11 30.70 -28.16
N TYR A 141 11.14 31.61 -28.23
CA TYR A 141 10.35 32.06 -27.09
C TYR A 141 8.86 31.98 -27.44
N TYR A 142 8.00 31.89 -26.44
CA TYR A 142 6.55 32.04 -26.62
C TYR A 142 6.05 33.23 -25.80
N LEU A 143 5.40 34.19 -26.46
CA LEU A 143 4.79 35.36 -25.82
C LEU A 143 3.31 35.07 -25.54
N ASN A 144 2.91 35.17 -24.27
CA ASN A 144 1.52 35.01 -23.83
C ASN A 144 0.63 36.17 -24.31
N ASP A 145 -0.69 36.04 -24.10
CA ASP A 145 -1.67 37.05 -24.51
C ASP A 145 -1.49 38.43 -23.83
N ASP A 146 -0.72 38.50 -22.75
CA ASP A 146 -0.33 39.74 -22.06
C ASP A 146 1.06 40.26 -22.47
N HIS A 147 1.64 39.71 -23.54
CA HIS A 147 2.98 39.96 -24.07
C HIS A 147 4.16 39.49 -23.20
N SER A 148 3.92 38.85 -22.05
CA SER A 148 5.00 38.28 -21.23
C SER A 148 5.49 36.94 -21.79
N VAL A 149 6.77 36.63 -21.62
CA VAL A 149 7.33 35.33 -22.07
C VAL A 149 6.84 34.17 -21.20
N ALA A 150 6.60 33.01 -21.81
CA ALA A 150 6.33 31.76 -21.10
C ALA A 150 7.59 31.23 -20.39
N THR A 151 7.40 30.58 -19.24
CA THR A 151 8.44 29.89 -18.45
C THR A 151 7.83 28.63 -17.84
N GLY A 152 8.62 27.57 -17.71
CA GLY A 152 8.14 26.24 -17.31
C GLY A 152 7.38 25.52 -18.43
N TRP A 153 6.57 24.53 -18.03
CA TRP A 153 5.71 23.77 -18.93
C TRP A 153 4.53 24.60 -19.45
N LYS A 154 4.30 24.59 -20.76
CA LYS A 154 3.23 25.31 -21.45
C LYS A 154 2.60 24.45 -22.55
N GLU A 155 1.28 24.29 -22.51
CA GLU A 155 0.52 23.73 -23.63
C GLU A 155 0.30 24.80 -24.72
N ILE A 156 0.65 24.47 -25.96
CA ILE A 156 0.48 25.32 -27.14
C ILE A 156 -0.07 24.43 -28.28
N GLY A 157 -1.32 24.69 -28.70
CA GLY A 157 -1.94 23.97 -29.83
C GLY A 157 -2.22 22.48 -29.59
N GLY A 158 -2.21 22.00 -28.34
CA GLY A 158 -2.36 20.59 -27.96
C GLY A 158 -1.02 19.87 -27.71
N ASN A 159 0.11 20.52 -27.97
CA ASN A 159 1.45 20.03 -27.67
C ASN A 159 2.00 20.70 -26.40
N TRP A 160 2.78 19.98 -25.60
CA TRP A 160 3.49 20.55 -24.44
C TRP A 160 4.93 20.91 -24.78
N TYR A 161 5.36 22.08 -24.30
CA TYR A 161 6.70 22.63 -24.49
C TYR A 161 7.26 23.07 -23.14
N TYR A 162 8.58 22.99 -22.94
CA TYR A 162 9.24 23.51 -21.74
C TYR A 162 10.12 24.72 -22.08
N PHE A 163 9.88 25.83 -21.37
CA PHE A 163 10.69 27.03 -21.44
C PHE A 163 11.50 27.15 -20.14
N ASN A 164 12.79 27.45 -20.23
CA ASN A 164 13.62 27.61 -19.04
C ASN A 164 13.26 28.89 -18.24
N SER A 165 13.97 29.17 -17.15
CA SER A 165 13.76 30.38 -16.31
C SER A 165 14.00 31.70 -17.04
N GLU A 166 14.69 31.68 -18.19
CA GLU A 166 14.87 32.83 -19.08
C GLU A 166 13.80 32.91 -20.18
N GLY A 167 12.91 31.93 -20.27
CA GLY A 167 11.85 31.83 -21.28
C GLY A 167 12.28 31.20 -22.60
N ILE A 168 13.47 30.61 -22.68
CA ILE A 168 14.01 29.97 -23.88
C ILE A 168 13.48 28.54 -23.97
N LEU A 169 12.93 28.14 -25.13
CA LEU A 169 12.50 26.78 -25.43
C LEU A 169 13.65 25.79 -25.24
N GLN A 170 13.40 24.67 -24.57
CA GLN A 170 14.37 23.59 -24.39
C GLN A 170 14.06 22.42 -25.32
N HIS A 171 15.12 21.71 -25.73
CA HIS A 171 15.08 20.53 -26.59
C HIS A 171 15.89 19.40 -25.95
N GLY A 172 15.49 18.15 -26.18
CA GLY A 172 16.11 16.98 -25.58
C GLY A 172 15.79 16.82 -24.10
N TRP A 173 16.78 16.35 -23.33
CA TRP A 173 16.65 16.04 -21.91
C TRP A 173 16.43 17.27 -21.04
N ILE A 174 15.38 17.22 -20.21
CA ILE A 174 15.02 18.22 -19.20
C ILE A 174 14.98 17.52 -17.84
N ASP A 175 15.79 17.98 -16.88
CA ASP A 175 15.93 17.40 -15.54
C ASP A 175 15.38 18.38 -14.50
N LEU A 176 14.37 17.97 -13.71
CA LEU A 176 13.63 18.80 -12.77
C LEU A 176 13.44 18.07 -11.44
N ASP A 177 13.17 18.81 -10.35
CA ASP A 177 12.81 18.23 -9.05
C ASP A 177 11.59 17.28 -9.11
N SER A 178 10.72 17.43 -10.12
CA SER A 178 9.58 16.54 -10.37
C SER A 178 9.93 15.24 -11.12
N GLY A 179 11.08 15.19 -11.80
CA GLY A 179 11.53 14.06 -12.62
C GLY A 179 12.28 14.50 -13.89
N LYS A 180 12.65 13.51 -14.71
CA LYS A 180 13.25 13.71 -16.03
C LYS A 180 12.19 13.64 -17.12
N TYR A 181 12.37 14.45 -18.16
CA TYR A 181 11.47 14.61 -19.31
C TYR A 181 12.32 14.70 -20.58
N TYR A 182 11.70 14.49 -21.74
CA TYR A 182 12.35 14.71 -23.04
C TYR A 182 11.45 15.50 -23.98
N THR A 183 12.05 16.40 -24.76
CA THR A 183 11.40 17.16 -25.84
C THR A 183 12.09 16.88 -27.17
N ASP A 184 11.35 16.79 -28.27
CA ASP A 184 11.91 16.49 -29.59
C ASP A 184 12.62 17.71 -30.25
N ASP A 185 13.07 17.53 -31.50
CA ASP A 185 13.73 18.58 -32.30
C ASP A 185 12.83 19.80 -32.55
N ASP A 186 11.49 19.65 -32.51
CA ASP A 186 10.51 20.75 -32.58
C ASP A 186 10.14 21.30 -31.19
N GLY A 187 10.69 20.72 -30.10
CA GLY A 187 10.49 21.13 -28.71
C GLY A 187 9.27 20.49 -28.03
N VAL A 188 8.61 19.53 -28.67
CA VAL A 188 7.39 18.87 -28.18
C VAL A 188 7.73 17.77 -27.17
N MET A 189 7.05 17.77 -26.03
CA MET A 189 7.21 16.78 -24.96
C MET A 189 6.85 15.36 -25.43
N LEU A 190 7.77 14.42 -25.26
CA LEU A 190 7.53 13.01 -25.57
C LEU A 190 6.70 12.33 -24.49
N THR A 191 5.86 11.38 -24.92
CA THR A 191 5.07 10.48 -24.06
C THR A 191 5.12 9.06 -24.64
N GLY A 192 4.91 8.04 -23.80
CA GLY A 192 4.95 6.64 -24.20
C GLY A 192 6.35 6.12 -24.56
N TRP A 193 6.38 5.04 -25.35
CA TRP A 193 7.60 4.38 -25.83
C TRP A 193 8.37 5.24 -26.84
N ASN A 194 9.63 5.55 -26.56
CA ASN A 194 10.50 6.33 -27.44
C ASN A 194 11.92 5.72 -27.50
N GLU A 195 12.64 5.91 -28.61
CA GLU A 195 14.04 5.52 -28.78
C GLU A 195 14.91 6.78 -28.91
N ILE A 196 15.89 6.95 -28.03
CA ILE A 196 16.77 8.12 -27.93
C ILE A 196 18.21 7.59 -27.88
N ASP A 197 19.07 8.04 -28.78
CA ASP A 197 20.46 7.56 -28.93
C ASP A 197 20.63 6.01 -29.02
N ARG A 198 19.59 5.32 -29.55
CA ARG A 198 19.41 3.85 -29.65
C ARG A 198 19.03 3.13 -28.36
N GLU A 199 18.89 3.84 -27.26
CA GLU A 199 18.33 3.32 -26.02
C GLU A 199 16.81 3.54 -25.98
N LYS A 200 16.05 2.58 -25.45
CA LYS A 200 14.58 2.65 -25.43
C LYS A 200 14.08 3.07 -24.04
N TYR A 201 13.23 4.09 -24.01
CA TYR A 201 12.67 4.71 -22.81
C TYR A 201 11.14 4.63 -22.83
N TYR A 202 10.52 4.83 -21.67
CA TYR A 202 9.09 5.12 -21.56
C TYR A 202 8.87 6.39 -20.74
N PHE A 203 8.02 7.28 -21.25
CA PHE A 203 7.57 8.49 -20.57
C PHE A 203 6.08 8.35 -20.27
N ASP A 204 5.62 8.76 -19.08
CA ASP A 204 4.20 8.66 -18.71
C ASP A 204 3.31 9.67 -19.49
N GLN A 205 2.01 9.68 -19.19
CA GLN A 205 1.05 10.62 -19.80
C GLN A 205 1.32 12.11 -19.49
N TYR A 206 2.21 12.40 -18.55
CA TYR A 206 2.68 13.74 -18.18
C TYR A 206 4.12 14.00 -18.66
N GLY A 207 4.67 13.12 -19.50
CA GLY A 207 6.02 13.21 -20.08
C GLY A 207 7.15 12.84 -19.12
N LYS A 208 6.87 12.32 -17.93
CA LYS A 208 7.89 11.93 -16.95
C LYS A 208 8.46 10.56 -17.29
N MET A 209 9.78 10.49 -17.41
CA MET A 209 10.54 9.27 -17.65
C MET A 209 10.36 8.26 -16.50
N LEU A 210 10.13 6.99 -16.84
CA LEU A 210 9.99 5.91 -15.87
C LEU A 210 11.31 5.18 -15.59
N THR A 211 11.41 4.61 -14.39
CA THR A 211 12.58 3.90 -13.84
C THR A 211 12.10 2.75 -12.95
N GLY A 212 12.83 1.63 -12.86
CA GLY A 212 12.50 0.47 -12.03
C GLY A 212 11.58 -0.56 -12.71
N LYS A 213 10.96 -1.45 -11.92
CA LYS A 213 9.91 -2.41 -12.35
C LYS A 213 8.63 -1.61 -12.66
N VAL A 214 8.10 -1.73 -13.87
CA VAL A 214 6.89 -1.02 -14.32
C VAL A 214 5.96 -2.00 -15.04
N SER A 215 4.67 -1.97 -14.73
CA SER A 215 3.64 -2.69 -15.49
C SER A 215 3.07 -1.79 -16.60
N LEU A 216 3.13 -2.26 -17.86
CA LEU A 216 2.59 -1.58 -19.05
C LEU A 216 1.88 -2.63 -19.91
N ASP A 217 0.60 -2.42 -20.25
CA ASP A 217 -0.21 -3.34 -21.06
C ASP A 217 -0.17 -4.82 -20.56
N ASN A 218 -0.31 -5.01 -19.25
CA ASN A 218 -0.20 -6.29 -18.52
C ASN A 218 1.15 -7.03 -18.71
N LYS A 219 2.20 -6.29 -19.11
CA LYS A 219 3.58 -6.79 -19.21
C LYS A 219 4.48 -5.98 -18.29
N PHE A 220 5.39 -6.66 -17.60
CA PHE A 220 6.37 -5.99 -16.78
C PHE A 220 7.65 -5.70 -17.56
N TYR A 221 8.20 -4.52 -17.35
CA TYR A 221 9.44 -4.04 -17.93
C TYR A 221 10.32 -3.51 -16.80
N PHE A 222 11.64 -3.54 -16.98
CA PHE A 222 12.58 -2.92 -16.05
C PHE A 222 13.41 -1.86 -16.75
N PHE A 223 13.37 -0.64 -16.23
CA PHE A 223 14.17 0.49 -16.69
C PHE A 223 15.25 0.80 -15.64
N ASP A 224 16.48 1.07 -16.05
CA ASP A 224 17.55 1.41 -15.11
C ASP A 224 17.41 2.84 -14.52
N ALA A 225 18.36 3.26 -13.69
CA ALA A 225 18.35 4.56 -13.02
C ALA A 225 18.44 5.77 -13.97
N GLU A 226 18.85 5.54 -15.23
CA GLU A 226 18.80 6.55 -16.30
C GLU A 226 17.60 6.36 -17.24
N GLY A 227 16.71 5.40 -16.97
CA GLY A 227 15.47 5.16 -17.71
C GLY A 227 15.60 4.24 -18.93
N ARG A 228 16.75 3.57 -19.13
CA ARG A 228 16.96 2.68 -20.29
C ARG A 228 16.34 1.31 -20.03
N LEU A 229 15.55 0.82 -20.98
CA LEU A 229 14.92 -0.50 -20.92
C LEU A 229 15.97 -1.63 -20.92
N GLN A 230 16.00 -2.44 -19.87
CA GLN A 230 16.89 -3.59 -19.79
C GLN A 230 16.39 -4.77 -20.63
N LYS A 231 17.34 -5.48 -21.26
CA LYS A 231 17.11 -6.66 -22.11
C LYS A 231 18.15 -7.74 -21.83
N GLY A 232 17.77 -9.00 -21.93
CA GLY A 232 18.62 -10.11 -21.52
C GLY A 232 18.85 -10.12 -20.01
N MET A 233 20.05 -10.53 -19.59
CA MET A 233 20.43 -10.64 -18.17
C MET A 233 20.84 -9.28 -17.59
N TYR A 234 20.22 -8.87 -16.48
CA TYR A 234 20.59 -7.66 -15.72
C TYR A 234 20.60 -7.93 -14.20
N ILE A 235 21.07 -6.96 -13.40
CA ILE A 235 21.10 -7.02 -11.94
C ILE A 235 20.23 -5.90 -11.38
N ASN A 236 19.38 -6.21 -10.40
CA ASN A 236 18.64 -5.24 -9.61
C ASN A 236 18.68 -5.64 -8.14
N ASN A 237 18.97 -4.70 -7.23
CA ASN A 237 19.09 -4.95 -5.78
C ASN A 237 19.96 -6.15 -5.36
N GLY A 238 20.91 -6.57 -6.19
CA GLY A 238 21.78 -7.74 -5.97
C GLY A 238 21.25 -9.05 -6.53
N LYS A 239 19.92 -9.19 -6.73
CA LYS A 239 19.32 -10.32 -7.47
C LYS A 239 19.62 -10.18 -8.99
N MET A 240 19.84 -11.31 -9.66
CA MET A 240 19.91 -11.38 -11.14
C MET A 240 18.49 -11.45 -11.71
N TYR A 241 18.21 -10.82 -12.86
CA TYR A 241 16.92 -10.83 -13.57
C TYR A 241 17.12 -11.11 -15.06
N TYR A 242 16.04 -11.48 -15.77
CA TYR A 242 16.06 -11.65 -17.23
C TYR A 242 14.83 -11.06 -17.95
N SER A 243 15.08 -10.24 -18.97
CA SER A 243 14.07 -9.76 -19.92
C SER A 243 14.29 -10.33 -21.33
N ASP A 244 13.22 -10.46 -22.11
CA ASP A 244 13.28 -10.97 -23.49
C ASP A 244 13.83 -9.94 -24.51
N GLU A 245 13.76 -10.27 -25.81
CA GLU A 245 14.25 -9.43 -26.90
C GLU A 245 13.43 -8.15 -27.11
N ASP A 246 12.16 -8.10 -26.65
CA ASP A 246 11.33 -6.89 -26.63
C ASP A 246 11.59 -6.05 -25.36
N GLY A 247 12.08 -6.69 -24.30
CA GLY A 247 12.38 -6.13 -22.97
C GLY A 247 11.36 -6.50 -21.89
N VAL A 248 10.45 -7.44 -22.18
CA VAL A 248 9.47 -7.94 -21.21
C VAL A 248 10.20 -8.81 -20.18
N MET A 249 10.01 -8.51 -18.90
CA MET A 249 10.57 -9.29 -17.80
C MET A 249 9.97 -10.70 -17.80
N VAL A 250 10.82 -11.71 -17.88
CA VAL A 250 10.41 -13.11 -17.84
C VAL A 250 10.15 -13.54 -16.41
N ARG A 251 9.18 -14.43 -16.20
CA ARG A 251 8.77 -14.99 -14.90
C ARG A 251 8.25 -16.40 -15.05
N ASP A 252 8.33 -17.16 -13.96
CA ASP A 252 7.85 -18.54 -13.78
C ASP A 252 8.32 -19.52 -14.87
N LYS A 253 9.47 -19.23 -15.49
CA LYS A 253 9.89 -19.84 -16.77
C LYS A 253 11.35 -20.22 -16.80
N TRP A 254 11.59 -21.35 -17.46
CA TRP A 254 12.91 -21.81 -17.86
C TRP A 254 13.47 -20.93 -18.98
N VAL A 255 14.70 -20.45 -18.81
CA VAL A 255 15.48 -19.73 -19.82
C VAL A 255 16.69 -20.57 -20.19
N ASP A 256 16.68 -21.12 -21.41
CA ASP A 256 17.77 -21.92 -21.96
C ASP A 256 18.72 -21.08 -22.80
N THR A 257 20.00 -21.03 -22.40
CA THR A 257 21.07 -20.48 -23.23
C THR A 257 21.85 -21.60 -23.91
N LYS A 258 22.68 -21.28 -24.93
CA LYS A 258 23.53 -22.25 -25.65
C LYS A 258 24.59 -22.98 -24.79
N LYS A 259 24.61 -22.79 -23.47
CA LYS A 259 25.59 -23.38 -22.53
C LYS A 259 25.00 -23.75 -21.17
N ASN A 260 24.11 -22.93 -20.61
CA ASN A 260 23.54 -23.12 -19.27
C ASN A 260 22.02 -22.93 -19.31
N LYS A 261 21.32 -23.62 -18.41
CA LYS A 261 19.90 -23.44 -18.14
C LYS A 261 19.70 -22.63 -16.86
N TYR A 262 18.66 -21.80 -16.84
CA TYR A 262 18.27 -20.91 -15.76
C TYR A 262 16.77 -21.06 -15.50
N TYR A 263 16.30 -20.86 -14.28
CA TYR A 263 14.88 -20.64 -14.00
C TYR A 263 14.69 -19.22 -13.46
N VAL A 264 13.64 -18.55 -13.92
CA VAL A 264 13.25 -17.22 -13.48
C VAL A 264 11.98 -17.37 -12.64
N LYS A 265 12.05 -16.93 -11.38
CA LYS A 265 10.98 -17.00 -10.37
C LYS A 265 9.83 -16.03 -10.68
N SER A 266 8.79 -16.08 -9.86
CA SER A 266 7.61 -15.19 -9.89
C SER A 266 7.95 -13.72 -9.63
N ASP A 267 9.02 -13.42 -8.89
CA ASP A 267 9.52 -12.04 -8.71
C ASP A 267 10.24 -11.50 -9.96
N GLY A 268 10.57 -12.36 -10.92
CA GLY A 268 11.38 -12.06 -12.11
C GLY A 268 12.88 -12.25 -11.91
N SER A 269 13.32 -12.62 -10.71
CA SER A 269 14.72 -12.94 -10.43
C SER A 269 15.07 -14.36 -10.83
N LEU A 270 16.36 -14.61 -11.06
CA LEU A 270 16.89 -15.96 -11.29
C LEU A 270 17.00 -16.69 -9.96
N ALA A 271 16.57 -17.95 -9.93
CA ALA A 271 16.75 -18.81 -8.75
C ALA A 271 18.24 -19.08 -8.47
N GLU A 272 18.66 -18.98 -7.21
CA GLU A 272 20.03 -19.29 -6.74
C GLU A 272 19.93 -20.17 -5.49
N GLY A 273 20.73 -21.23 -5.36
CA GLY A 273 20.50 -22.28 -4.35
C GLY A 273 19.39 -23.26 -4.74
N ASP A 274 18.76 -23.91 -3.77
CA ASP A 274 17.72 -24.92 -4.02
C ASP A 274 16.35 -24.29 -4.30
N LEU A 275 15.64 -24.80 -5.32
CA LEU A 275 14.30 -24.37 -5.74
C LEU A 275 13.37 -25.57 -5.89
N TYR A 276 12.15 -25.52 -5.35
CA TYR A 276 11.14 -26.56 -5.55
C TYR A 276 10.22 -26.27 -6.74
N LEU A 277 10.16 -27.21 -7.69
CA LEU A 277 9.25 -27.22 -8.84
C LEU A 277 8.82 -28.66 -9.14
N ASP A 278 7.54 -28.90 -9.44
CA ASP A 278 7.00 -30.16 -9.99
C ASP A 278 7.43 -31.44 -9.24
N GLY A 279 7.49 -31.39 -7.91
CA GLY A 279 7.90 -32.53 -7.07
C GLY A 279 9.41 -32.75 -6.96
N LYS A 280 10.24 -31.82 -7.43
CA LYS A 280 11.71 -31.92 -7.46
C LYS A 280 12.37 -30.68 -6.90
N ILE A 281 13.60 -30.86 -6.41
CA ILE A 281 14.51 -29.77 -6.07
C ILE A 281 15.52 -29.58 -7.21
N TYR A 282 15.61 -28.36 -7.70
CA TYR A 282 16.59 -27.91 -8.70
C TYR A 282 17.61 -27.03 -8.00
N ASN A 283 18.89 -27.40 -8.03
CA ASN A 283 19.96 -26.63 -7.40
C ASN A 283 20.61 -25.67 -8.40
N PHE A 284 20.69 -24.38 -8.06
CA PHE A 284 21.27 -23.33 -8.88
C PHE A 284 22.51 -22.72 -8.20
N SER A 285 23.47 -22.28 -9.00
CA SER A 285 24.64 -21.51 -8.54
C SER A 285 24.28 -20.04 -8.25
N ASN A 286 25.17 -19.33 -7.53
CA ASN A 286 25.15 -17.86 -7.32
C ASN A 286 25.40 -17.02 -8.60
N SER A 287 24.77 -17.45 -9.70
CA SER A 287 24.73 -16.79 -10.99
C SER A 287 23.57 -17.34 -11.84
N GLY A 288 22.51 -17.81 -11.17
CA GLY A 288 21.32 -18.47 -11.71
C GLY A 288 21.48 -19.74 -12.55
N LYS A 289 22.68 -20.32 -12.70
CA LYS A 289 22.88 -21.51 -13.55
C LYS A 289 22.48 -22.77 -12.79
N LEU A 290 21.66 -23.61 -13.42
CA LEU A 290 21.31 -24.95 -12.92
C LEU A 290 22.56 -25.83 -12.82
N ASN A 291 22.76 -26.45 -11.64
CA ASN A 291 23.85 -27.37 -11.34
C ASN A 291 23.38 -28.84 -11.38
N ASP A 292 22.29 -29.16 -10.67
CA ASP A 292 21.81 -30.52 -10.44
C ASP A 292 20.29 -30.56 -10.14
N VAL A 293 19.67 -31.75 -10.16
CA VAL A 293 18.24 -31.96 -9.89
C VAL A 293 18.03 -33.23 -9.06
N SER A 294 17.21 -33.16 -8.00
CA SER A 294 16.89 -34.31 -7.15
C SER A 294 15.39 -34.52 -6.91
N ASP A 295 14.99 -35.77 -6.72
CA ASP A 295 13.61 -36.20 -6.42
C ASP A 295 13.30 -36.18 -4.90
N LYS A 296 14.03 -35.38 -4.11
CA LYS A 296 13.85 -35.28 -2.65
C LYS A 296 13.24 -33.93 -2.26
N SER A 297 12.07 -33.95 -1.61
CA SER A 297 11.36 -32.76 -1.12
C SER A 297 11.08 -32.84 0.39
N GLU A 298 12.14 -33.08 1.17
CA GLU A 298 12.09 -33.11 2.64
C GLU A 298 12.35 -31.69 3.20
N ASP A 299 11.71 -31.34 4.32
CA ASP A 299 11.85 -30.10 5.10
C ASP A 299 11.52 -28.75 4.38
N LEU A 300 10.62 -28.77 3.39
CA LEU A 300 10.05 -27.54 2.78
C LEU A 300 9.10 -26.80 3.74
N LEU A 301 9.08 -25.47 3.65
CA LEU A 301 7.91 -24.67 4.02
C LEU A 301 6.87 -24.77 2.89
N TYR A 302 5.62 -25.01 3.23
CA TYR A 302 4.49 -25.02 2.30
C TYR A 302 3.35 -24.15 2.83
N ILE A 303 2.77 -23.32 1.96
CA ILE A 303 1.61 -22.45 2.24
C ILE A 303 0.52 -22.76 1.22
N GLU A 304 -0.73 -22.80 1.65
CA GLU A 304 -1.91 -22.86 0.79
C GLU A 304 -2.89 -21.77 1.20
N PHE A 305 -3.24 -20.88 0.27
CA PHE A 305 -4.44 -20.05 0.36
C PHE A 305 -5.61 -20.83 -0.24
N LEU A 306 -6.54 -21.33 0.59
CA LEU A 306 -7.61 -22.21 0.13
C LEU A 306 -8.67 -21.44 -0.68
N SER A 307 -9.28 -22.10 -1.67
CA SER A 307 -10.46 -21.58 -2.37
C SER A 307 -11.73 -21.75 -1.52
N VAL A 308 -11.84 -20.98 -0.45
CA VAL A 308 -13.02 -20.88 0.43
C VAL A 308 -13.99 -19.76 0.04
N GLY A 309 -13.80 -19.12 -1.12
CA GLY A 309 -14.68 -18.06 -1.63
C GLY A 309 -14.38 -16.70 -1.00
N ASP A 310 -15.43 -15.93 -0.69
CA ASP A 310 -15.36 -14.63 -0.02
C ASP A 310 -15.21 -14.85 1.50
N ALA A 311 -14.09 -15.47 1.87
CA ALA A 311 -13.77 -16.00 3.19
C ALA A 311 -12.27 -16.29 3.29
N ASP A 312 -11.70 -16.44 4.49
CA ASP A 312 -10.27 -16.71 4.66
C ASP A 312 -9.97 -18.06 5.33
N CYS A 313 -9.06 -18.81 4.69
CA CYS A 313 -8.38 -19.93 5.30
C CYS A 313 -7.02 -20.13 4.62
N THR A 314 -5.94 -19.94 5.39
CA THR A 314 -4.57 -20.20 4.96
C THR A 314 -4.00 -21.35 5.77
N PHE A 315 -3.55 -22.43 5.11
CA PHE A 315 -2.80 -23.49 5.74
C PHE A 315 -1.30 -23.26 5.55
N ILE A 316 -0.52 -23.47 6.62
CA ILE A 316 0.95 -23.42 6.58
C ILE A 316 1.50 -24.70 7.21
N LYS A 317 2.42 -25.36 6.52
CA LYS A 317 3.21 -26.48 7.03
C LYS A 317 4.67 -26.05 7.07
N LEU A 318 5.21 -25.91 8.28
CA LEU A 318 6.57 -25.43 8.54
C LEU A 318 7.60 -26.54 8.24
N PRO A 319 8.89 -26.21 8.07
CA PRO A 319 9.98 -27.20 7.93
C PRO A 319 10.10 -28.20 9.09
N SER A 320 9.64 -27.85 10.30
CA SER A 320 9.50 -28.77 11.45
C SER A 320 8.34 -29.79 11.30
N GLY A 321 7.62 -29.70 10.18
CA GLY A 321 6.34 -30.36 9.94
C GLY A 321 5.23 -29.94 10.90
N GLU A 322 5.43 -28.89 11.70
CA GLU A 322 4.34 -28.24 12.45
C GLU A 322 3.37 -27.59 11.48
N THR A 323 2.11 -27.46 11.91
CA THR A 323 1.01 -27.02 11.05
C THR A 323 0.22 -25.88 11.70
N VAL A 324 -0.05 -24.85 10.90
CA VAL A 324 -0.79 -23.65 11.27
C VAL A 324 -1.98 -23.51 10.33
N LEU A 325 -3.14 -23.17 10.87
CA LEU A 325 -4.21 -22.51 10.10
C LEU A 325 -4.28 -21.04 10.52
N ILE A 326 -4.32 -20.13 9.56
CA ILE A 326 -4.76 -18.76 9.76
C ILE A 326 -6.16 -18.68 9.16
N ASP A 327 -7.15 -18.55 10.03
CA ASP A 327 -8.58 -18.69 9.77
C ASP A 327 -9.01 -20.05 9.19
N THR A 328 -10.33 -20.24 9.08
CA THR A 328 -10.99 -21.54 8.86
C THR A 328 -12.11 -21.51 7.82
N GLY A 329 -12.36 -20.37 7.19
CA GLY A 329 -13.42 -20.15 6.19
C GLY A 329 -14.83 -20.10 6.80
N ASP A 330 -15.81 -19.73 5.96
CA ASP A 330 -17.24 -19.81 6.32
C ASP A 330 -17.71 -21.28 6.47
N VAL A 331 -18.72 -21.46 7.31
CA VAL A 331 -19.45 -22.71 7.55
C VAL A 331 -19.80 -23.44 6.24
N SER A 332 -20.26 -22.73 5.20
CA SER A 332 -20.61 -23.33 3.90
C SER A 332 -19.43 -23.93 3.13
N THR A 333 -18.21 -23.49 3.41
CA THR A 333 -16.97 -23.92 2.72
C THR A 333 -16.14 -24.90 3.53
N THR A 334 -16.59 -25.24 4.74
CA THR A 334 -15.95 -26.19 5.65
C THR A 334 -15.59 -27.53 5.01
N GLU A 335 -16.38 -28.04 4.06
CA GLU A 335 -16.04 -29.29 3.36
C GLU A 335 -14.73 -29.15 2.54
N THR A 336 -14.47 -27.99 1.93
CA THR A 336 -13.21 -27.70 1.23
C THR A 336 -12.02 -27.79 2.20
N LEU A 337 -12.12 -27.15 3.37
CA LEU A 337 -11.09 -27.24 4.42
C LEU A 337 -10.87 -28.68 4.88
N LEU A 338 -11.94 -29.39 5.26
CA LEU A 338 -11.84 -30.76 5.76
C LEU A 338 -11.25 -31.72 4.71
N ASN A 339 -11.59 -31.55 3.44
CA ASN A 339 -11.10 -32.39 2.33
C ASN A 339 -9.65 -32.04 1.93
N PHE A 340 -9.27 -30.76 1.99
CA PHE A 340 -7.87 -30.34 1.85
C PHE A 340 -6.99 -30.93 2.97
N LEU A 341 -7.39 -30.80 4.25
CA LEU A 341 -6.61 -31.34 5.37
C LEU A 341 -6.46 -32.86 5.33
N LYS A 342 -7.44 -33.59 4.76
CA LYS A 342 -7.34 -35.05 4.54
C LYS A 342 -6.22 -35.43 3.56
N SER A 343 -5.89 -34.58 2.58
CA SER A 343 -4.82 -34.87 1.61
C SER A 343 -3.41 -34.51 2.10
N GLN A 344 -3.27 -33.67 3.15
CA GLN A 344 -1.97 -33.19 3.64
C GLN A 344 -1.13 -34.23 4.40
N ASN A 345 -1.65 -35.45 4.61
CA ASN A 345 -0.99 -36.54 5.34
C ASN A 345 -0.44 -36.06 6.72
N LEU A 346 -1.33 -35.44 7.50
CA LEU A 346 -0.99 -34.80 8.78
C LEU A 346 -0.44 -35.80 9.81
N LYS A 347 0.39 -35.30 10.74
CA LYS A 347 0.79 -36.02 11.96
C LYS A 347 -0.48 -36.48 12.70
N THR A 348 -0.51 -37.70 13.24
CA THR A 348 -1.72 -38.28 13.87
C THR A 348 -1.62 -38.52 15.38
N SER A 349 -0.53 -38.06 16.00
CA SER A 349 -0.30 -38.20 17.45
C SER A 349 0.17 -36.87 18.07
N LEU A 350 -0.58 -36.38 19.05
CA LEU A 350 -0.12 -35.35 19.98
C LEU A 350 0.67 -35.96 21.15
N PHE A 351 1.20 -35.07 21.99
CA PHE A 351 1.92 -35.37 23.22
C PHE A 351 1.17 -36.33 24.16
N LYS A 352 1.90 -36.96 25.08
CA LYS A 352 1.33 -37.98 25.97
C LYS A 352 0.24 -37.35 26.83
N ARG A 353 -0.89 -38.04 26.94
CA ARG A 353 -2.08 -37.63 27.73
C ARG A 353 -1.80 -37.37 29.22
N THR A 354 -0.62 -37.73 29.72
CA THR A 354 -0.08 -37.34 31.03
C THR A 354 0.15 -35.84 31.18
N ASP A 355 0.49 -35.17 30.08
CA ASP A 355 1.06 -33.82 30.10
C ASP A 355 -0.06 -32.74 30.14
N LEU A 356 -1.31 -33.18 29.93
CA LEU A 356 -2.54 -32.38 30.08
C LEU A 356 -3.13 -32.43 31.51
N VAL A 357 -2.53 -33.19 32.43
CA VAL A 357 -3.06 -33.39 33.79
C VAL A 357 -2.09 -32.83 34.84
N ASN A 358 -1.95 -31.50 34.87
CA ASN A 358 -1.69 -30.64 36.04
C ASN A 358 -1.34 -29.22 35.59
N ASN A 359 -2.31 -28.31 35.51
CA ASN A 359 -2.11 -26.86 35.52
C ASN A 359 -3.45 -26.16 35.83
N ASN A 360 -3.81 -26.09 37.12
CA ASN A 360 -5.03 -25.40 37.58
C ASN A 360 -4.85 -23.87 37.66
N ASP A 361 -3.69 -23.35 37.25
CA ASP A 361 -3.29 -21.95 37.49
C ASP A 361 -3.49 -21.04 36.26
N ASN A 362 -3.95 -21.57 35.12
CA ASN A 362 -4.28 -20.80 33.91
C ASN A 362 -5.79 -20.52 33.79
N GLU A 363 -6.33 -19.80 34.77
CA GLU A 363 -7.69 -19.25 34.68
C GLU A 363 -7.71 -18.06 33.71
N VAL A 364 -7.78 -18.33 32.41
CA VAL A 364 -8.18 -17.32 31.43
C VAL A 364 -9.63 -16.98 31.71
N GLN A 365 -9.89 -15.77 32.20
CA GLN A 365 -11.21 -15.25 32.58
C GLN A 365 -12.10 -15.04 31.34
N LEU A 366 -12.57 -16.15 30.74
CA LEU A 366 -13.61 -16.20 29.69
C LEU A 366 -15.03 -15.86 30.22
N THR A 367 -15.09 -15.39 31.46
CA THR A 367 -16.23 -14.94 32.27
C THR A 367 -16.82 -13.64 31.74
N ASP A 368 -15.99 -12.67 31.34
CA ASP A 368 -16.44 -11.36 30.82
C ASP A 368 -17.00 -11.40 29.39
N VAL A 369 -17.08 -12.58 28.76
CA VAL A 369 -17.35 -12.71 27.32
C VAL A 369 -18.85 -12.72 26.97
N VAL A 370 -19.76 -13.03 27.91
CA VAL A 370 -21.22 -13.13 27.63
C VAL A 370 -22.03 -12.19 28.54
N PRO A 371 -22.95 -11.36 28.01
CA PRO A 371 -23.91 -10.62 28.84
C PRO A 371 -24.99 -11.55 29.41
N ASP A 372 -25.39 -11.34 30.67
CA ASP A 372 -26.66 -11.87 31.15
C ASP A 372 -27.83 -11.33 30.30
N ASN A 373 -28.83 -12.19 30.08
CA ASN A 373 -30.09 -11.94 29.35
C ASN A 373 -30.01 -11.97 27.80
N LEU A 374 -30.26 -13.14 27.21
CA LEU A 374 -30.89 -13.25 25.90
C LEU A 374 -32.23 -13.99 26.02
N HIS A 375 -33.32 -13.38 25.54
CA HIS A 375 -34.60 -14.07 25.35
C HIS A 375 -34.66 -14.61 23.93
N ILE A 376 -34.49 -15.93 23.78
CA ILE A 376 -34.65 -16.62 22.49
C ILE A 376 -36.14 -16.82 22.23
N ASN A 377 -36.63 -16.36 21.06
CA ASN A 377 -37.95 -16.75 20.54
C ASN A 377 -37.79 -18.03 19.71
N GLU A 378 -38.76 -18.94 19.80
CA GLU A 378 -38.66 -20.28 19.22
C GLU A 378 -39.00 -20.31 17.71
N GLU A 379 -37.99 -20.51 16.86
CA GLU A 379 -38.15 -21.18 15.55
C GLU A 379 -36.87 -21.98 15.23
N GLU A 380 -37.03 -23.25 14.85
CA GLU A 380 -36.05 -24.37 14.81
C GLU A 380 -34.74 -24.24 15.65
N SER A 381 -34.70 -24.87 16.83
CA SER A 381 -33.55 -24.78 17.72
C SER A 381 -32.31 -25.51 17.18
N LEU A 382 -31.11 -24.97 17.42
CA LEU A 382 -29.85 -25.66 17.06
C LEU A 382 -29.72 -27.02 17.77
N ALA A 383 -30.36 -27.18 18.94
CA ALA A 383 -30.44 -28.45 19.64
C ALA A 383 -31.19 -29.54 18.85
N ASP A 384 -32.14 -29.19 17.98
CA ASP A 384 -32.83 -30.16 17.11
C ASP A 384 -31.95 -30.62 15.94
N TYR A 385 -31.08 -29.75 15.42
CA TYR A 385 -30.05 -30.12 14.45
C TYR A 385 -28.99 -31.05 15.08
N ILE A 386 -28.53 -30.72 16.29
CA ILE A 386 -27.61 -31.56 17.09
C ILE A 386 -28.26 -32.92 17.44
N ASN A 387 -29.54 -32.95 17.78
CA ASN A 387 -30.27 -34.20 18.07
C ASN A 387 -30.59 -35.03 16.81
N LYS A 388 -30.66 -34.42 15.61
CA LYS A 388 -30.72 -35.16 14.33
C LYS A 388 -29.38 -35.85 14.07
N SER A 389 -28.26 -35.12 14.11
CA SER A 389 -26.93 -35.68 13.83
C SER A 389 -26.48 -36.73 14.86
N GLN A 390 -26.63 -36.49 16.17
CA GLN A 390 -26.28 -37.47 17.21
C GLN A 390 -27.14 -38.76 17.21
N LYS A 391 -28.27 -38.79 16.49
CA LYS A 391 -29.08 -40.01 16.35
C LYS A 391 -28.64 -40.92 15.20
N GLN A 392 -27.77 -40.45 14.31
CA GLN A 392 -27.34 -41.22 13.14
C GLN A 392 -25.98 -41.90 13.33
N ASP A 393 -25.17 -41.46 14.30
CA ASP A 393 -23.86 -42.05 14.58
C ASP A 393 -23.75 -42.65 15.99
N LYS A 394 -24.05 -43.94 16.09
CA LYS A 394 -23.74 -44.79 17.27
C LYS A 394 -22.72 -45.87 16.91
N THR A 395 -21.85 -45.60 15.94
CA THR A 395 -20.84 -46.53 15.41
C THR A 395 -19.49 -45.88 15.14
N LEU A 396 -19.21 -44.73 15.75
CA LEU A 396 -17.83 -44.29 16.01
C LEU A 396 -17.25 -45.13 17.16
N ASP A 397 -16.59 -46.22 16.80
CA ASP A 397 -15.77 -47.04 17.70
C ASP A 397 -14.62 -46.21 18.33
N ASP A 398 -14.04 -46.72 19.42
CA ASP A 398 -12.98 -46.09 20.24
C ASP A 398 -11.59 -45.94 19.55
N GLU A 399 -11.52 -45.60 18.26
CA GLU A 399 -10.29 -45.18 17.57
C GLU A 399 -9.86 -43.75 17.97
N VAL A 400 -9.68 -43.52 19.27
CA VAL A 400 -9.17 -42.27 19.90
C VAL A 400 -7.66 -42.11 19.65
N GLY A 401 -7.17 -42.43 18.45
CA GLY A 401 -5.75 -42.67 18.20
C GLY A 401 -5.19 -42.34 16.82
N LYS A 402 -5.98 -41.81 15.86
CA LYS A 402 -5.49 -41.45 14.51
C LYS A 402 -6.04 -40.14 13.90
N ARG A 403 -6.60 -39.23 14.68
CA ARG A 403 -7.01 -37.91 14.14
C ARG A 403 -5.78 -37.11 13.70
N GLY A 404 -5.86 -36.44 12.57
CA GLY A 404 -4.82 -35.49 12.15
C GLY A 404 -4.66 -34.36 13.17
N VAL A 405 -3.45 -33.89 13.33
CA VAL A 405 -3.08 -32.79 14.23
C VAL A 405 -2.97 -31.50 13.42
N ILE A 406 -3.55 -30.43 13.95
CA ILE A 406 -3.22 -29.05 13.61
C ILE A 406 -2.56 -28.46 14.85
N ASP A 407 -1.27 -28.14 14.77
CA ASP A 407 -0.52 -27.71 15.96
C ASP A 407 -1.02 -26.34 16.45
N TYR A 408 -1.32 -25.43 15.53
CA TYR A 408 -1.74 -24.06 15.80
C TYR A 408 -2.91 -23.60 14.91
N VAL A 409 -3.84 -22.83 15.47
CA VAL A 409 -4.85 -22.08 14.71
C VAL A 409 -4.82 -20.62 15.16
N VAL A 410 -4.81 -19.68 14.24
CA VAL A 410 -5.09 -18.26 14.48
C VAL A 410 -6.51 -18.00 13.99
N LEU A 411 -7.38 -17.47 14.85
CA LEU A 411 -8.64 -16.88 14.41
C LEU A 411 -8.44 -15.36 14.45
N THR A 412 -8.40 -14.74 13.28
CA THR A 412 -7.89 -13.37 13.14
C THR A 412 -8.88 -12.35 13.69
N HIS A 413 -10.17 -12.51 13.43
CA HIS A 413 -11.25 -11.73 14.02
C HIS A 413 -12.55 -12.56 14.02
N PRO A 414 -13.64 -12.11 14.66
CA PRO A 414 -14.76 -12.99 15.02
C PRO A 414 -15.86 -13.13 13.96
N HIS A 415 -15.62 -12.73 12.70
CA HIS A 415 -16.60 -12.85 11.63
C HIS A 415 -16.69 -14.28 11.06
N SER A 416 -17.87 -14.64 10.57
CA SER A 416 -18.26 -16.03 10.27
C SER A 416 -17.45 -16.66 9.16
N ASP A 417 -16.98 -15.86 8.20
CA ASP A 417 -16.14 -16.22 7.06
C ASP A 417 -14.66 -16.44 7.43
N HIS A 418 -14.28 -16.14 8.68
CA HIS A 418 -12.97 -16.46 9.25
C HIS A 418 -13.04 -17.63 10.24
N ILE A 419 -14.10 -17.73 11.04
CA ILE A 419 -14.19 -18.70 12.16
C ILE A 419 -15.13 -19.90 11.92
N GLY A 420 -15.92 -19.90 10.85
CA GLY A 420 -17.01 -20.86 10.63
C GLY A 420 -16.57 -22.33 10.57
N GLY A 421 -15.42 -22.62 9.96
CA GLY A 421 -14.86 -23.98 9.89
C GLY A 421 -14.37 -24.54 11.24
N MET A 422 -14.13 -23.70 12.26
CA MET A 422 -13.51 -24.09 13.53
C MET A 422 -14.28 -25.20 14.27
N ILE A 423 -15.62 -25.17 14.21
CA ILE A 423 -16.47 -26.15 14.91
C ILE A 423 -16.29 -27.57 14.35
N GLU A 424 -16.20 -27.71 13.02
CA GLU A 424 -15.93 -29.01 12.39
C GLU A 424 -14.45 -29.40 12.48
N LEU A 425 -13.53 -28.42 12.49
CA LEU A 425 -12.11 -28.68 12.73
C LEU A 425 -11.91 -29.42 14.06
N LEU A 426 -12.55 -28.95 15.15
CA LEU A 426 -12.53 -29.60 16.47
C LEU A 426 -13.21 -30.99 16.48
N LYS A 427 -14.22 -31.21 15.62
CA LYS A 427 -14.90 -32.52 15.51
C LYS A 427 -14.07 -33.56 14.76
N ASN A 428 -13.27 -33.16 13.77
CA ASN A 428 -12.57 -34.07 12.85
C ASN A 428 -11.06 -34.23 13.18
N TYR A 429 -10.41 -33.16 13.60
CA TYR A 429 -8.97 -33.10 13.87
C TYR A 429 -8.70 -32.98 15.38
N THR A 430 -7.44 -32.86 15.76
CA THR A 430 -7.02 -32.46 17.12
C THR A 430 -6.21 -31.19 17.01
N VAL A 431 -6.67 -30.12 17.64
CA VAL A 431 -5.98 -28.81 17.62
C VAL A 431 -5.09 -28.69 18.87
N GLY A 432 -3.86 -28.22 18.70
CA GLY A 432 -2.92 -28.00 19.80
C GLY A 432 -3.22 -26.72 20.59
N GLN A 433 -3.13 -25.56 19.92
CA GLN A 433 -3.39 -24.25 20.50
C GLN A 433 -4.13 -23.33 19.52
N VAL A 434 -5.07 -22.54 20.03
CA VAL A 434 -5.79 -21.48 19.29
C VAL A 434 -5.32 -20.11 19.79
N PHE A 435 -5.04 -19.20 18.86
CA PHE A 435 -4.71 -17.80 19.12
C PHE A 435 -5.86 -16.90 18.67
N ILE A 436 -6.16 -15.87 19.48
CA ILE A 436 -7.16 -14.84 19.19
C ILE A 436 -6.60 -13.44 19.56
N PRO A 437 -6.95 -12.36 18.84
CA PRO A 437 -6.59 -11.01 19.27
C PRO A 437 -7.30 -10.65 20.58
N LYS A 438 -6.79 -9.64 21.30
CA LYS A 438 -7.40 -9.12 22.52
C LYS A 438 -8.87 -8.73 22.35
N ASN A 439 -9.20 -8.14 21.20
CA ASN A 439 -10.50 -7.51 20.95
C ASN A 439 -11.43 -8.42 20.11
N PHE A 440 -11.35 -9.74 20.32
CA PHE A 440 -12.11 -10.79 19.62
C PHE A 440 -13.58 -10.95 20.07
N LYS A 441 -14.07 -10.11 21.00
CA LYS A 441 -15.45 -10.22 21.51
C LYS A 441 -16.43 -9.52 20.58
N LEU A 442 -17.12 -10.29 19.73
CA LEU A 442 -18.24 -9.80 18.91
C LEU A 442 -19.46 -9.44 19.77
N VAL A 443 -20.20 -8.41 19.35
CA VAL A 443 -21.43 -7.92 19.99
C VAL A 443 -22.55 -7.88 18.95
N ASP A 444 -23.75 -8.34 19.33
CA ASP A 444 -24.92 -8.26 18.47
C ASP A 444 -25.40 -6.81 18.25
N TYR A 445 -25.00 -6.24 17.11
CA TYR A 445 -25.47 -4.93 16.66
C TYR A 445 -26.73 -5.00 15.78
N SER A 446 -27.28 -6.19 15.49
CA SER A 446 -28.47 -6.37 14.62
C SER A 446 -29.69 -5.59 15.12
N SER A 447 -29.86 -5.53 16.44
CA SER A 447 -30.93 -4.82 17.15
C SER A 447 -30.90 -3.29 16.95
N THR A 448 -29.75 -2.74 16.54
CA THR A 448 -29.56 -1.30 16.33
C THR A 448 -29.88 -0.83 14.90
N VAL A 449 -30.02 -1.76 13.95
CA VAL A 449 -30.47 -1.45 12.59
C VAL A 449 -31.98 -1.34 12.57
N THR A 450 -32.46 -0.10 12.64
CA THR A 450 -33.89 0.27 12.63
C THR A 450 -34.44 0.58 11.24
N GLY A 451 -33.58 0.55 10.21
CA GLY A 451 -33.97 0.73 8.81
C GLY A 451 -34.71 -0.48 8.25
N THR A 452 -35.39 -0.29 7.11
CA THR A 452 -36.21 -1.32 6.46
C THR A 452 -35.98 -1.39 4.94
N SER A 453 -34.86 -0.86 4.45
CA SER A 453 -34.44 -1.08 3.06
C SER A 453 -33.87 -2.49 2.87
N GLU A 454 -33.73 -2.92 1.62
CA GLU A 454 -33.11 -4.21 1.30
C GLU A 454 -31.66 -4.31 1.83
N LYS A 455 -30.93 -3.17 1.88
CA LYS A 455 -29.62 -3.10 2.53
C LYS A 455 -29.73 -3.28 4.04
N ASP A 456 -30.59 -2.51 4.72
CA ASP A 456 -30.75 -2.63 6.19
C ASP A 456 -31.09 -4.07 6.61
N LEU A 457 -31.93 -4.75 5.81
CA LEU A 457 -32.33 -6.15 6.01
C LEU A 457 -31.23 -7.17 5.66
N ALA A 458 -30.21 -6.79 4.88
CA ALA A 458 -29.03 -7.61 4.59
C ALA A 458 -27.97 -7.41 5.68
N ASP A 459 -27.57 -6.14 5.93
CA ASP A 459 -26.68 -5.72 7.01
C ASP A 459 -27.09 -6.33 8.35
N LYS A 460 -28.40 -6.32 8.65
CA LYS A 460 -28.96 -6.93 9.85
C LYS A 460 -28.73 -8.46 9.90
N LYS A 461 -29.04 -9.19 8.82
CA LYS A 461 -28.92 -10.66 8.79
C LYS A 461 -27.49 -11.13 8.90
N ILE A 462 -26.55 -10.38 8.32
CA ILE A 462 -25.11 -10.65 8.43
C ILE A 462 -24.71 -10.60 9.91
N MET A 463 -25.06 -9.53 10.63
CA MET A 463 -24.78 -9.43 12.07
C MET A 463 -25.46 -10.52 12.92
N GLU A 464 -26.70 -10.92 12.59
CA GLU A 464 -27.41 -12.02 13.28
C GLU A 464 -26.72 -13.39 13.03
N TYR A 465 -26.24 -13.65 11.81
CA TYR A 465 -25.51 -14.86 11.44
C TYR A 465 -24.15 -14.91 12.12
N ASP A 466 -23.35 -13.86 11.99
CA ASP A 466 -21.99 -13.76 12.56
C ASP A 466 -22.00 -13.87 14.07
N TYR A 467 -22.91 -13.16 14.76
CA TYR A 467 -23.05 -13.29 16.20
C TYR A 467 -23.44 -14.70 16.64
N LYS A 468 -24.27 -15.42 15.85
CA LYS A 468 -24.58 -16.83 16.11
C LYS A 468 -23.35 -17.72 15.94
N ILE A 469 -22.65 -17.63 14.80
CA ILE A 469 -21.45 -18.45 14.52
C ILE A 469 -20.34 -18.18 15.53
N TYR A 470 -20.17 -16.94 15.98
CA TYR A 470 -19.28 -16.56 17.07
C TYR A 470 -19.62 -17.27 18.39
N ASN A 471 -20.87 -17.22 18.83
CA ASN A 471 -21.27 -17.86 20.09
C ASN A 471 -21.12 -19.39 20.02
N ASP A 472 -21.57 -20.01 18.93
CA ASP A 472 -21.42 -21.46 18.71
C ASP A 472 -19.92 -21.87 18.73
N THR A 473 -19.04 -21.05 18.15
CA THR A 473 -17.59 -21.29 18.10
C THR A 473 -16.93 -21.11 19.45
N ILE A 474 -17.28 -20.08 20.21
CA ILE A 474 -16.78 -19.86 21.59
C ILE A 474 -17.25 -20.97 22.52
N GLU A 475 -18.47 -21.48 22.38
CA GLU A 475 -18.94 -22.66 23.12
C GLU A 475 -18.16 -23.93 22.72
N ALA A 476 -17.97 -24.18 21.41
CA ALA A 476 -17.18 -25.32 20.93
C ALA A 476 -15.73 -25.29 21.45
N LEU A 477 -15.07 -24.13 21.42
CA LEU A 477 -13.74 -23.93 21.99
C LEU A 477 -13.72 -24.26 23.49
N LYS A 478 -14.63 -23.69 24.29
CA LYS A 478 -14.76 -23.95 25.73
C LYS A 478 -14.96 -25.45 26.03
N ASN A 479 -15.82 -26.12 25.27
CA ASN A 479 -16.14 -27.54 25.46
C ASN A 479 -15.04 -28.50 24.95
N SER A 480 -14.13 -28.05 24.08
CA SER A 480 -13.07 -28.89 23.51
C SER A 480 -11.87 -29.14 24.42
N ASN A 481 -11.64 -28.29 25.43
CA ASN A 481 -10.40 -28.19 26.21
C ASN A 481 -9.14 -27.81 25.38
N VAL A 482 -9.29 -27.27 24.17
CA VAL A 482 -8.16 -26.68 23.44
C VAL A 482 -7.61 -25.47 24.20
N LYS A 483 -6.29 -25.29 24.20
CA LYS A 483 -5.68 -24.09 24.77
C LYS A 483 -5.98 -22.89 23.87
N VAL A 484 -6.89 -22.01 24.29
CA VAL A 484 -7.07 -20.69 23.68
C VAL A 484 -6.10 -19.69 24.34
N THR A 485 -5.53 -18.77 23.57
CA THR A 485 -4.52 -17.81 24.03
C THR A 485 -4.72 -16.44 23.38
N GLU A 486 -4.78 -15.38 24.18
CA GLU A 486 -4.76 -13.99 23.69
C GLU A 486 -3.38 -13.69 23.08
N ILE A 487 -3.38 -13.10 21.88
CA ILE A 487 -2.17 -12.71 21.16
C ILE A 487 -1.41 -11.65 21.95
N VAL A 488 -0.12 -11.90 22.16
CA VAL A 488 0.83 -10.90 22.66
C VAL A 488 1.50 -10.22 21.47
N PRO A 489 1.51 -8.88 21.39
CA PRO A 489 2.25 -8.12 20.37
C PRO A 489 3.71 -8.60 20.23
N GLU A 490 4.22 -8.66 19.00
CA GLU A 490 5.58 -9.15 18.65
C GLU A 490 5.91 -10.60 19.06
N SER A 491 4.97 -11.37 19.62
CA SER A 491 5.18 -12.77 19.97
C SER A 491 5.12 -13.69 18.75
N TYR A 492 5.66 -14.91 18.89
CA TYR A 492 5.70 -15.92 17.84
C TYR A 492 4.64 -17.02 18.03
N ILE A 493 4.14 -17.55 16.92
CA ILE A 493 3.19 -18.68 16.87
C ILE A 493 3.91 -20.01 17.12
N ASP A 494 5.05 -20.21 16.45
CA ASP A 494 5.64 -21.52 16.19
C ASP A 494 6.97 -21.77 16.93
N SER A 495 7.46 -23.02 16.90
CA SER A 495 8.70 -23.41 17.59
C SER A 495 10.00 -22.90 16.94
N ASN A 496 10.02 -22.69 15.62
CA ASN A 496 11.16 -22.13 14.90
C ASN A 496 11.23 -20.60 15.01
N LYS A 497 10.13 -19.95 15.39
CA LYS A 497 9.95 -18.49 15.47
C LYS A 497 10.06 -17.79 14.12
N ILE A 498 9.40 -18.35 13.12
CA ILE A 498 9.29 -17.73 11.79
C ILE A 498 7.97 -16.99 11.60
N LEU A 499 6.91 -17.29 12.37
CA LEU A 499 5.62 -16.61 12.32
C LEU A 499 5.44 -15.68 13.53
N GLN A 500 5.44 -14.37 13.32
CA GLN A 500 5.36 -13.32 14.34
C GLN A 500 4.05 -12.50 14.24
N PHE A 501 3.40 -12.19 15.35
CA PHE A 501 2.23 -11.29 15.37
C PHE A 501 2.62 -9.81 15.30
N LYS A 502 1.87 -9.02 14.50
CA LYS A 502 2.05 -7.57 14.28
C LYS A 502 0.87 -6.71 14.76
N ASN A 503 0.18 -7.18 15.81
CA ASN A 503 -0.94 -6.49 16.44
C ASN A 503 -0.50 -5.73 17.70
N ASN A 504 -1.00 -4.51 17.88
CA ASN A 504 -0.69 -3.68 19.06
C ASN A 504 -1.93 -3.41 19.93
N ASN A 505 -2.91 -4.33 19.90
CA ASN A 505 -4.08 -4.37 20.81
C ASN A 505 -5.00 -3.12 20.80
N VAL A 506 -5.07 -2.40 19.67
CA VAL A 506 -6.03 -1.32 19.42
C VAL A 506 -7.46 -1.88 19.32
N ASP A 507 -8.45 -1.22 19.92
CA ASP A 507 -9.88 -1.53 19.74
C ASP A 507 -10.56 -0.45 18.88
N PHE A 508 -10.68 -0.72 17.59
CA PHE A 508 -11.28 0.19 16.63
C PHE A 508 -12.79 0.38 16.84
N THR A 509 -13.47 -0.53 17.57
CA THR A 509 -14.92 -0.41 17.84
C THR A 509 -15.27 0.79 18.73
N GLN A 510 -14.30 1.28 19.54
CA GLN A 510 -14.44 2.51 20.33
C GLN A 510 -14.19 3.77 19.51
N MET A 511 -13.43 3.68 18.41
CA MET A 511 -13.05 4.84 17.58
C MET A 511 -14.19 5.33 16.69
N THR A 512 -15.18 4.47 16.43
CA THR A 512 -16.35 4.79 15.61
C THR A 512 -17.50 5.39 16.44
N ASN A 513 -17.82 6.65 16.13
CA ASN A 513 -18.98 7.38 16.66
C ASN A 513 -20.29 7.06 15.91
N GLN A 514 -20.25 6.16 14.91
CA GLN A 514 -21.42 5.77 14.13
C GLN A 514 -22.18 4.62 14.79
N HIS A 515 -23.41 4.37 14.32
CA HIS A 515 -24.33 3.41 14.93
C HIS A 515 -24.27 2.04 14.22
N GLY A 516 -24.47 0.96 14.98
CA GLY A 516 -24.77 -0.37 14.49
C GLY A 516 -23.71 -0.98 13.56
N TYR A 517 -24.06 -1.11 12.28
CA TYR A 517 -23.21 -1.76 11.27
C TYR A 517 -21.78 -1.19 11.22
N ALA A 518 -21.60 0.12 11.47
CA ALA A 518 -20.29 0.75 11.52
C ALA A 518 -19.46 0.41 12.78
N LYS A 519 -20.04 -0.25 13.79
CA LYS A 519 -19.34 -0.85 14.93
C LYS A 519 -19.07 -2.34 14.73
N TYR A 520 -19.96 -3.03 14.02
CA TYR A 520 -19.74 -4.38 13.50
C TYR A 520 -18.54 -4.43 12.54
N ALA A 521 -18.57 -3.63 11.46
CA ALA A 521 -17.46 -3.57 10.49
C ALA A 521 -16.12 -3.15 11.11
N ALA A 522 -16.13 -2.44 12.25
CA ALA A 522 -14.90 -2.08 12.96
C ALA A 522 -14.12 -3.30 13.50
N TYR A 523 -14.74 -4.48 13.67
CA TYR A 523 -14.01 -5.70 14.06
C TYR A 523 -13.01 -6.18 13.00
N ASN A 524 -13.23 -5.89 11.71
CA ASN A 524 -12.25 -6.12 10.64
C ASN A 524 -10.89 -5.46 10.95
N ASN A 525 -10.93 -4.26 11.55
CA ASN A 525 -9.73 -3.51 11.93
C ASN A 525 -9.07 -4.06 13.22
N ASN A 526 -9.75 -4.90 13.99
CA ASN A 526 -9.19 -5.61 15.14
C ASN A 526 -8.45 -6.92 14.74
N SER A 527 -8.39 -7.26 13.44
CA SER A 527 -7.83 -8.53 12.92
C SER A 527 -6.40 -8.82 13.32
N ALA A 528 -6.10 -10.08 13.65
CA ALA A 528 -4.75 -10.56 13.84
C ALA A 528 -3.93 -10.45 12.53
N ILE A 529 -2.77 -9.79 12.62
CA ILE A 529 -1.81 -9.67 11.53
C ILE A 529 -0.62 -10.57 11.86
N VAL A 530 -0.25 -11.47 10.95
CA VAL A 530 0.86 -12.40 11.10
C VAL A 530 1.89 -12.12 10.02
N TYR A 531 3.16 -12.01 10.40
CA TYR A 531 4.28 -11.87 9.48
C TYR A 531 5.15 -13.12 9.56
N LEU A 532 5.44 -13.72 8.40
CA LEU A 532 6.35 -14.85 8.21
C LEU A 532 7.71 -14.33 7.77
N ASP A 533 8.77 -14.81 8.42
CA ASP A 533 10.18 -14.48 8.16
C ASP A 533 10.97 -15.78 7.93
N TYR A 534 11.12 -16.21 6.67
CA TYR A 534 11.75 -17.48 6.33
C TYR A 534 12.74 -17.33 5.16
N GLU A 535 13.94 -16.85 5.51
CA GLU A 535 15.12 -16.82 4.63
C GLU A 535 14.88 -15.96 3.35
N ASP A 536 14.68 -16.54 2.14
CA ASP A 536 14.30 -15.82 0.90
C ASP A 536 12.79 -15.53 0.77
N LEU A 537 11.95 -16.00 1.71
CA LEU A 537 10.51 -15.71 1.73
C LEU A 537 10.09 -14.96 3.00
N GLN A 538 9.58 -13.75 2.80
CA GLN A 538 8.82 -12.97 3.76
C GLN A 538 7.37 -12.82 3.30
N ALA A 539 6.40 -13.11 4.19
CA ALA A 539 4.98 -13.01 3.87
C ALA A 539 4.18 -12.29 4.95
N LEU A 540 3.13 -11.57 4.57
CA LEU A 540 2.25 -10.84 5.49
C LEU A 540 0.80 -11.30 5.34
N PHE A 541 0.22 -11.81 6.42
CA PHE A 541 -1.16 -12.24 6.53
C PHE A 541 -1.95 -11.21 7.32
N THR A 542 -2.84 -10.47 6.65
CA THR A 542 -3.53 -9.31 7.25
C THR A 542 -4.99 -9.56 7.61
N ALA A 543 -5.58 -10.67 7.14
CA ALA A 543 -7.03 -10.89 7.10
C ALA A 543 -7.75 -9.63 6.61
N ASP A 544 -8.67 -9.08 7.40
CA ASP A 544 -9.66 -8.14 6.91
C ASP A 544 -9.43 -6.67 7.26
N ILE A 545 -8.21 -6.30 7.68
CA ILE A 545 -7.90 -4.90 8.04
C ILE A 545 -8.34 -3.89 6.96
N GLU A 546 -8.95 -2.80 7.41
CA GLU A 546 -9.37 -1.70 6.54
C GLU A 546 -8.43 -0.50 6.72
N TRP A 547 -8.70 0.59 5.99
CA TRP A 547 -7.87 1.80 6.00
C TRP A 547 -7.51 2.34 7.40
N ASN A 548 -8.33 2.13 8.44
CA ASN A 548 -7.99 2.60 9.79
C ASN A 548 -6.84 1.81 10.41
N ALA A 549 -6.90 0.47 10.35
CA ALA A 549 -5.83 -0.40 10.82
C ALA A 549 -4.59 -0.34 9.92
N GLU A 550 -4.76 -0.16 8.61
CA GLU A 550 -3.66 0.10 7.67
C GLU A 550 -2.87 1.37 8.02
N ILE A 551 -3.57 2.51 8.20
CA ILE A 551 -2.94 3.79 8.52
C ILE A 551 -2.23 3.72 9.89
N ASP A 552 -2.81 3.04 10.87
CA ASP A 552 -2.20 2.76 12.17
C ASP A 552 -0.92 1.91 12.02
N PHE A 553 -0.98 0.79 11.31
CA PHE A 553 0.17 -0.09 11.01
C PHE A 553 1.33 0.64 10.30
N VAL A 554 1.02 1.46 9.30
CA VAL A 554 2.01 2.29 8.58
C VAL A 554 2.63 3.34 9.51
N ASN A 555 1.82 4.06 10.29
CA ASN A 555 2.31 5.11 11.18
C ASN A 555 3.22 4.58 12.30
N ARG A 556 2.94 3.39 12.82
CA ARG A 556 3.78 2.72 13.85
C ARG A 556 5.02 2.05 13.27
N LYS A 557 5.10 1.90 11.95
CA LYS A 557 6.25 1.41 11.20
C LYS A 557 6.60 -0.08 11.42
N GLU A 558 5.59 -0.94 11.55
CA GLU A 558 5.78 -2.37 11.90
C GLU A 558 6.72 -3.14 10.96
N MET A 559 6.72 -2.77 9.67
CA MET A 559 7.57 -3.37 8.63
C MET A 559 8.84 -2.57 8.29
N HIS A 560 9.24 -1.59 9.09
CA HIS A 560 10.35 -0.70 8.70
C HIS A 560 11.71 -1.43 8.68
N GLY A 561 12.21 -1.68 7.47
CA GLY A 561 13.41 -2.47 7.22
C GLY A 561 13.17 -3.98 7.09
N LYS A 562 11.91 -4.43 7.02
CA LYS A 562 11.51 -5.81 6.72
C LYS A 562 10.86 -5.84 5.33
N PRO A 563 11.32 -6.70 4.40
CA PRO A 563 10.61 -6.92 3.15
C PRO A 563 9.31 -7.70 3.37
N VAL A 564 8.46 -7.72 2.35
CA VAL A 564 7.35 -8.66 2.19
C VAL A 564 7.36 -9.02 0.71
N ASP A 565 7.53 -10.29 0.38
CA ASP A 565 7.39 -10.74 -1.00
C ASP A 565 5.92 -11.09 -1.29
N VAL A 566 5.22 -11.68 -0.32
CA VAL A 566 3.85 -12.19 -0.48
C VAL A 566 2.90 -11.57 0.55
N LEU A 567 1.98 -10.73 0.07
CA LEU A 567 0.85 -10.21 0.85
C LEU A 567 -0.39 -11.07 0.61
N LYS A 568 -0.97 -11.65 1.67
CA LYS A 568 -2.41 -11.98 1.65
C LYS A 568 -3.15 -10.67 1.69
N VAL A 569 -3.87 -10.35 0.62
CA VAL A 569 -4.50 -9.04 0.42
C VAL A 569 -5.59 -8.81 1.48
N PRO A 570 -5.61 -7.61 2.10
CA PRO A 570 -6.63 -7.21 3.04
C PRO A 570 -8.06 -7.37 2.51
N HIS A 571 -8.98 -7.85 3.36
CA HIS A 571 -10.44 -7.77 3.20
C HIS A 571 -10.91 -8.19 1.80
N HIS A 572 -10.44 -9.33 1.29
CA HIS A 572 -10.81 -9.88 -0.01
C HIS A 572 -10.58 -8.93 -1.22
N GLY A 573 -9.69 -7.93 -1.05
CA GLY A 573 -9.44 -6.87 -2.02
C GLY A 573 -10.54 -5.81 -2.13
N ASN A 574 -11.33 -5.62 -1.06
CA ASN A 574 -12.46 -4.69 -0.98
C ASN A 574 -11.99 -3.22 -0.97
N ASP A 575 -12.79 -2.34 -1.57
CA ASP A 575 -12.59 -0.88 -1.66
C ASP A 575 -12.41 -0.18 -0.30
N SER A 576 -12.77 -0.77 0.84
CA SER A 576 -12.49 -0.21 2.18
C SER A 576 -11.07 -0.52 2.72
N SER A 577 -10.27 -1.23 1.94
CA SER A 577 -8.96 -1.76 2.32
C SER A 577 -7.90 -1.48 1.24
N SER A 578 -6.73 -2.11 1.39
CA SER A 578 -5.64 -2.20 0.42
C SER A 578 -5.22 -0.85 -0.15
N SER A 579 -5.14 0.17 0.72
CA SER A 579 -4.90 1.55 0.29
C SER A 579 -3.53 1.73 -0.34
N TYR A 580 -3.41 2.69 -1.27
CA TYR A 580 -2.11 3.06 -1.86
C TYR A 580 -1.05 3.36 -0.80
N ILE A 581 -1.42 3.97 0.34
CA ILE A 581 -0.52 4.26 1.46
C ILE A 581 0.01 2.96 2.09
N PHE A 582 -0.85 1.96 2.28
CA PHE A 582 -0.47 0.65 2.80
C PHE A 582 0.39 -0.14 1.82
N ILE A 583 -0.07 -0.30 0.57
CA ILE A 583 0.64 -1.11 -0.43
C ILE A 583 1.99 -0.50 -0.82
N SER A 584 2.09 0.83 -0.93
CA SER A 584 3.39 1.49 -1.19
C SER A 584 4.33 1.57 0.04
N TYR A 585 3.83 1.26 1.23
CA TYR A 585 4.65 1.10 2.45
C TYR A 585 5.12 -0.34 2.65
N VAL A 586 4.25 -1.33 2.42
CA VAL A 586 4.58 -2.77 2.54
C VAL A 586 5.41 -3.26 1.35
N GLN A 587 5.17 -2.70 0.16
CA GLN A 587 5.89 -2.98 -1.09
C GLN A 587 5.93 -4.48 -1.48
N PRO A 588 4.79 -5.19 -1.47
CA PRO A 588 4.75 -6.62 -1.81
C PRO A 588 5.09 -6.87 -3.28
N GLU A 589 5.84 -7.93 -3.56
CA GLU A 589 6.06 -8.39 -4.94
C GLU A 589 4.80 -9.06 -5.50
N VAL A 590 4.08 -9.81 -4.65
CA VAL A 590 2.88 -10.60 -4.95
C VAL A 590 1.75 -10.29 -3.93
N GLY A 591 0.52 -10.12 -4.43
CA GLY A 591 -0.71 -10.05 -3.67
C GLY A 591 -1.66 -11.22 -3.99
N VAL A 592 -1.98 -12.05 -2.99
CA VAL A 592 -2.95 -13.14 -3.12
C VAL A 592 -4.31 -12.73 -2.53
N ILE A 593 -5.36 -12.77 -3.35
CA ILE A 593 -6.73 -12.39 -2.96
C ILE A 593 -7.59 -13.65 -2.73
N SER A 594 -8.17 -13.80 -1.53
CA SER A 594 -9.32 -14.69 -1.33
C SER A 594 -10.58 -14.00 -1.85
N ARG A 595 -11.35 -14.64 -2.73
CA ARG A 595 -12.73 -14.26 -3.10
C ARG A 595 -13.37 -15.26 -4.05
N THR A 596 -14.68 -15.16 -4.28
CA THR A 596 -15.42 -15.86 -5.35
C THR A 596 -15.24 -15.21 -6.73
N LYS A 597 -15.53 -15.94 -7.82
CA LYS A 597 -15.55 -15.37 -9.18
C LYS A 597 -16.61 -14.27 -9.35
N ASP A 598 -17.77 -14.46 -8.72
CA ASP A 598 -18.87 -13.49 -8.70
C ASP A 598 -18.50 -12.16 -8.02
N ALA A 599 -17.46 -12.13 -7.19
CA ALA A 599 -16.90 -10.91 -6.61
C ALA A 599 -15.95 -10.18 -7.58
N ILE A 600 -15.25 -10.89 -8.48
CA ILE A 600 -14.39 -10.31 -9.53
C ILE A 600 -15.23 -9.52 -10.54
N ASP A 601 -16.36 -10.10 -10.97
CA ASP A 601 -17.29 -9.49 -11.93
C ASP A 601 -18.07 -8.29 -11.37
N ARG A 602 -18.03 -8.07 -10.04
CA ARG A 602 -18.57 -6.85 -9.40
C ARG A 602 -17.47 -5.78 -9.38
N SER A 603 -17.78 -4.59 -9.88
CA SER A 603 -16.81 -3.53 -10.15
C SER A 603 -16.15 -2.86 -8.92
N ASN A 604 -16.19 -3.50 -7.75
CA ASN A 604 -15.54 -3.08 -6.51
C ASN A 604 -14.04 -3.45 -6.48
N ALA A 605 -13.55 -4.18 -7.49
CA ALA A 605 -12.14 -4.54 -7.62
C ALA A 605 -11.28 -3.46 -8.32
N GLN A 606 -11.85 -2.31 -8.73
CA GLN A 606 -11.13 -1.33 -9.55
C GLN A 606 -9.96 -0.69 -8.78
N ASN A 607 -10.18 -0.20 -7.57
CA ASN A 607 -9.15 0.54 -6.83
C ASN A 607 -7.95 -0.35 -6.44
N ILE A 608 -8.17 -1.64 -6.18
CA ILE A 608 -7.09 -2.59 -5.90
C ILE A 608 -6.28 -2.95 -7.15
N ASN A 609 -6.93 -3.19 -8.29
CA ASN A 609 -6.22 -3.41 -9.56
C ASN A 609 -5.40 -2.17 -9.95
N ASP A 610 -5.96 -0.95 -9.80
CA ASP A 610 -5.25 0.31 -10.07
C ASP A 610 -4.06 0.51 -9.10
N THR A 611 -4.25 0.21 -7.82
CA THR A 611 -3.19 0.30 -6.79
C THR A 611 -2.04 -0.67 -7.06
N PHE A 612 -2.36 -1.93 -7.42
CA PHE A 612 -1.35 -2.93 -7.76
C PHE A 612 -0.59 -2.60 -9.04
N ALA A 613 -1.28 -2.10 -10.07
CA ALA A 613 -0.63 -1.65 -11.31
C ALA A 613 0.37 -0.50 -11.06
N VAL A 614 0.02 0.47 -10.20
CA VAL A 614 0.90 1.59 -9.83
C VAL A 614 2.04 1.16 -8.90
N CYS A 615 1.82 0.20 -8.00
CA CYS A 615 2.84 -0.28 -7.06
C CYS A 615 3.71 -1.42 -7.63
N GLY A 616 3.39 -1.95 -8.82
CA GLY A 616 4.14 -3.03 -9.46
C GLY A 616 3.91 -4.43 -8.86
N VAL A 617 2.78 -4.63 -8.17
CA VAL A 617 2.41 -5.88 -7.47
C VAL A 617 1.78 -6.88 -8.44
N ASP A 618 2.20 -8.13 -8.38
CA ASP A 618 1.62 -9.23 -9.15
C ASP A 618 0.46 -9.89 -8.41
N LYS A 619 -0.62 -10.21 -9.12
CA LYS A 619 -1.91 -10.60 -8.51
C LYS A 619 -2.27 -12.06 -8.79
N TYR A 620 -2.65 -12.79 -7.74
CA TYR A 620 -3.22 -14.15 -7.82
C TYR A 620 -4.54 -14.19 -7.05
N GLU A 621 -5.49 -15.03 -7.47
CA GLU A 621 -6.84 -15.05 -6.88
C GLU A 621 -7.31 -16.49 -6.62
N THR A 622 -7.73 -16.81 -5.40
CA THR A 622 -8.02 -18.21 -5.01
C THR A 622 -9.16 -18.83 -5.80
N SER A 623 -10.10 -18.04 -6.31
CA SER A 623 -11.15 -18.55 -7.20
C SER A 623 -10.71 -18.75 -8.65
N GLU A 624 -9.76 -17.97 -9.18
CA GLU A 624 -9.21 -18.20 -10.52
C GLU A 624 -8.38 -19.48 -10.55
N ASP A 625 -7.56 -19.68 -9.50
CA ASP A 625 -6.57 -20.76 -9.40
C ASP A 625 -7.01 -22.00 -8.60
N ASN A 626 -8.24 -22.04 -8.08
CA ASN A 626 -8.72 -23.10 -7.17
C ASN A 626 -7.82 -23.26 -5.92
N GLY A 627 -7.41 -22.14 -5.34
CA GLY A 627 -6.46 -22.00 -4.26
C GLY A 627 -5.03 -21.80 -4.77
N VAL A 628 -4.24 -21.03 -4.03
CA VAL A 628 -2.88 -20.63 -4.42
C VAL A 628 -1.87 -21.29 -3.49
N SER A 629 -0.97 -22.08 -4.05
CA SER A 629 0.05 -22.83 -3.32
C SER A 629 1.39 -22.10 -3.36
N LEU A 630 2.17 -22.12 -2.29
CA LEU A 630 3.56 -21.67 -2.29
C LEU A 630 4.46 -22.68 -1.61
N TYR A 631 5.66 -22.86 -2.15
CA TYR A 631 6.69 -23.75 -1.61
C TYR A 631 7.99 -22.96 -1.43
N ALA A 632 8.64 -23.09 -0.27
CA ALA A 632 9.93 -22.44 -0.02
C ALA A 632 10.96 -23.42 0.54
N THR A 633 12.15 -23.36 -0.06
CA THR A 633 13.41 -23.81 0.53
C THR A 633 13.98 -22.69 1.40
N LYS A 634 15.23 -22.83 1.87
CA LYS A 634 15.96 -21.72 2.49
C LYS A 634 16.48 -20.69 1.49
N ASP A 635 16.61 -21.06 0.21
CA ASP A 635 17.29 -20.24 -0.79
C ASP A 635 16.31 -19.61 -1.79
N ASN A 636 15.12 -20.19 -1.97
CA ASN A 636 14.09 -19.70 -2.89
C ASN A 636 12.68 -20.10 -2.45
N TRP A 637 11.69 -19.30 -2.88
CA TRP A 637 10.29 -19.70 -2.96
C TRP A 637 9.77 -19.80 -4.40
N THR A 638 8.67 -20.51 -4.57
CA THR A 638 7.85 -20.57 -5.79
C THR A 638 6.37 -20.45 -5.42
N ILE A 639 5.60 -19.80 -6.29
CA ILE A 639 4.13 -19.78 -6.26
C ILE A 639 3.62 -20.69 -7.37
N VAL A 640 2.61 -21.50 -7.06
CA VAL A 640 1.98 -22.45 -7.97
C VAL A 640 0.49 -22.19 -7.98
N SER A 641 0.02 -21.73 -9.14
CA SER A 641 -1.39 -21.47 -9.44
C SER A 641 -1.93 -22.66 -10.23
N LYS A 642 -3.08 -23.23 -9.86
CA LYS A 642 -3.53 -24.51 -10.45
C LYS A 642 -4.24 -24.32 -11.79
N SER A 643 -4.31 -23.09 -12.30
CA SER A 643 -4.68 -22.79 -13.69
C SER A 643 -3.53 -23.00 -14.67
N SER A 644 -2.26 -22.98 -14.22
CA SER A 644 -1.08 -23.08 -15.10
C SER A 644 -0.67 -24.52 -15.47
N SER A 645 -1.48 -25.53 -15.17
CA SER A 645 -1.15 -26.95 -15.39
C SER A 645 -1.87 -27.63 -16.56
N GLU A 646 -2.48 -26.86 -17.48
CA GLU A 646 -3.21 -27.38 -18.65
C GLU A 646 -2.74 -26.83 -20.04
N GLU A 647 -1.58 -26.15 -20.14
CA GLU A 647 -0.95 -25.75 -21.43
C GLU A 647 0.23 -26.66 -21.85
#